data_AF-A0A1Q6LP19-F1
#
_entry.id   AF-A0A1Q6LP19-F1
#
_cell.length_a   1.000
_cell.length_b   1.000
_cell.length_c   1.000
_cell.angle_alpha   90.00
_cell.angle_beta   90.00
_cell.angle_gamma   90.00
#
_symmetry.space_group_name_H-M   'P 1'
#
loop_
_entity.id
_entity.type
_entity.pdbx_description
1 polymer ?
#
loop_
_entity_poly.entity_id
_entity_poly.type
_entity_poly.pdbx_seq_one_letter_code
_entity_poly.pdbx_strand_id
1 'polypeptide(L)'
;MKREDYVKKATARIFDDRQKRAVSAELEDHIAHRTAALEEIGYDPERAEAQGVEAMGDPAEICDQLGALHNRFYTPVWDIVLLLLWGGLLAGAYFALRQYVFGDVGLTALLNAGACLVPGCACLYGVWCLHRNHPVTAVLYALGLGGSGVYLYFLLQKLSATMGGRFANWQAFLFHQEILKHQGLYANDRAVAGGIAGLLAPGVLLLLAAVIYMLKKAALANSRLDNCLAHVFGRVGAVLGVLCLAATIALGVKAPADVRAFAGEYKAVYAYLLQVTQDAKDMDALCAEIEDSPYAFEIERTDDGELLCATYQHNYVLAQVEPQEIQSRAELEAEYQKEIAKFQDSLEKLGSDPEMAEEISRTYAQSTREQAYRSQVSGIVRLGLNSDLVGTDLDKRSARFLTVDTAGRQALFDRKMAGEKDRGVLERLSGVVPYKWKVEYTLQRLGNCRYDWTYLVGSDKYRCEAAFSAKRQDTATAAAMEQLDRVAATVEKNPKLRRADLARKIGAKLQAPQVSEDRYTAQYDSLGSRFDQLKEWAHQRYEMSFQYQFGDYYFCLAGKPYSTVTLYDKDGCLLSSRFLVSGDFSGTHGNLRRPLLDRGYYDRQGNFYPQPHFVPAYTRDVRYGRSGRPVRADRCLY
;
A
#
# COMPACT_ATOMS: atom_id res chain seq x y z
N MET A 1 -31.21 -12.32 -81.76
CA MET A 1 -31.04 -11.15 -80.85
C MET A 1 -29.76 -10.44 -81.27
N LYS A 2 -29.72 -9.11 -81.31
CA LYS A 2 -28.51 -8.37 -81.73
C LYS A 2 -27.45 -8.37 -80.61
N ARG A 3 -26.17 -8.23 -80.98
CA ARG A 3 -25.03 -8.16 -80.04
C ARG A 3 -25.23 -7.12 -78.94
N GLU A 4 -25.65 -5.90 -79.31
CA GLU A 4 -25.85 -4.80 -78.35
C GLU A 4 -26.89 -5.13 -77.27
N ASP A 5 -27.99 -5.77 -77.67
CA ASP A 5 -29.05 -6.20 -76.75
C ASP A 5 -28.58 -7.33 -75.83
N TYR A 6 -27.74 -8.24 -76.34
CA TYR A 6 -27.14 -9.30 -75.54
C TYR A 6 -26.24 -8.72 -74.45
N VAL A 7 -25.28 -7.88 -74.81
CA VAL A 7 -24.30 -7.28 -73.89
C VAL A 7 -25.00 -6.42 -72.83
N LYS A 8 -26.02 -5.66 -73.23
CA LYS A 8 -26.83 -4.85 -72.30
C LYS A 8 -27.57 -5.70 -71.28
N LYS A 9 -28.13 -6.85 -71.70
CA LYS A 9 -28.82 -7.79 -70.80
C LYS A 9 -27.85 -8.55 -69.90
N ALA A 10 -26.75 -9.06 -70.46
CA ALA A 10 -25.72 -9.82 -69.74
C ALA A 10 -25.00 -8.99 -68.67
N THR A 11 -24.87 -7.67 -68.85
CA THR A 11 -24.21 -6.76 -67.89
C THR A 11 -25.18 -5.96 -67.02
N ALA A 12 -26.49 -6.22 -67.11
CA ALA A 12 -27.52 -5.41 -66.45
C ALA A 12 -27.40 -5.44 -64.92
N ARG A 13 -26.98 -6.57 -64.35
CA ARG A 13 -26.74 -6.75 -62.92
C ARG A 13 -25.32 -6.39 -62.49
N ILE A 14 -24.51 -5.67 -63.25
CA ILE A 14 -23.23 -5.11 -62.75
C ILE A 14 -23.47 -3.65 -62.36
N PHE A 15 -23.31 -3.31 -61.06
CA PHE A 15 -23.56 -1.95 -60.57
C PHE A 15 -22.34 -1.02 -60.65
N ASP A 16 -21.13 -1.56 -60.64
CA ASP A 16 -19.90 -0.77 -60.79
C ASP A 16 -19.69 -0.40 -62.28
N ASP A 17 -19.72 0.90 -62.60
CA ASP A 17 -19.62 1.41 -63.97
C ASP A 17 -18.30 1.05 -64.66
N ARG A 18 -17.19 0.93 -63.92
CA ARG A 18 -15.88 0.61 -64.49
C ARG A 18 -15.80 -0.88 -64.83
N GLN A 19 -16.25 -1.73 -63.91
CA GLN A 19 -16.32 -3.17 -64.16
C GLN A 19 -17.32 -3.50 -65.26
N LYS A 20 -18.47 -2.80 -65.26
CA LYS A 20 -19.47 -2.93 -66.33
C LYS A 20 -18.88 -2.63 -67.69
N ARG A 21 -18.13 -1.52 -67.85
CA ARG A 21 -17.45 -1.19 -69.11
C ARG A 21 -16.42 -2.22 -69.54
N ALA A 22 -15.61 -2.71 -68.59
CA ALA A 22 -14.59 -3.72 -68.88
C ALA A 22 -15.21 -5.05 -69.35
N VAL A 23 -16.23 -5.54 -68.62
CA VAL A 23 -16.95 -6.77 -68.96
C VAL A 23 -17.76 -6.62 -70.24
N SER A 24 -18.37 -5.46 -70.49
CA SER A 24 -19.03 -5.17 -71.76
C SER A 24 -18.05 -5.26 -72.93
N ALA A 25 -16.86 -4.66 -72.81
CA ALA A 25 -15.84 -4.71 -73.86
C ALA A 25 -15.31 -6.14 -74.11
N GLU A 26 -15.11 -6.93 -73.06
CA GLU A 26 -14.67 -8.33 -73.18
C GLU A 26 -15.73 -9.22 -73.84
N LEU A 27 -17.01 -9.08 -73.45
CA LEU A 27 -18.12 -9.80 -74.08
C LEU A 27 -18.29 -9.41 -75.56
N GLU A 28 -18.13 -8.13 -75.85
CA GLU A 28 -18.15 -7.59 -77.20
C GLU A 28 -17.04 -8.16 -78.10
N ASP A 29 -15.83 -8.28 -77.56
CA ASP A 29 -14.68 -8.84 -78.26
C ASP A 29 -14.84 -10.35 -78.49
N HIS A 30 -15.34 -11.08 -77.49
CA HIS A 30 -15.65 -12.51 -77.63
C HIS A 30 -16.71 -12.80 -78.69
N ILE A 31 -17.78 -11.99 -78.75
CA ILE A 31 -18.80 -12.12 -79.79
C ILE A 31 -18.21 -11.77 -81.15
N ALA A 32 -17.45 -10.68 -81.27
CA ALA A 32 -16.82 -10.27 -82.52
C ALA A 32 -15.87 -11.34 -83.09
N HIS A 33 -15.03 -11.93 -82.24
CA HIS A 33 -14.09 -12.99 -82.64
C HIS A 33 -14.81 -14.25 -83.15
N ARG A 34 -15.94 -14.61 -82.53
CA ARG A 34 -16.76 -15.75 -82.97
C ARG A 34 -17.51 -15.45 -84.26
N THR A 35 -18.07 -14.25 -84.41
CA THR A 35 -18.73 -13.82 -85.65
C THR A 35 -17.75 -13.86 -86.82
N ALA A 36 -16.54 -13.33 -86.66
CA ALA A 36 -15.50 -13.36 -87.70
C ALA A 36 -15.13 -14.79 -88.12
N ALA A 37 -14.99 -15.71 -87.16
CA ALA A 37 -14.71 -17.12 -87.45
C ALA A 37 -15.85 -17.81 -88.24
N LEU A 38 -17.11 -17.40 -88.03
CA LEU A 38 -18.26 -17.93 -88.77
C LEU A 38 -18.37 -17.32 -90.18
N GLU A 39 -18.06 -16.04 -90.33
CA GLU A 39 -17.97 -15.38 -91.64
C GLU A 39 -16.87 -15.99 -92.52
N GLU A 40 -15.71 -16.32 -91.94
CA GLU A 40 -14.61 -17.01 -92.64
C GLU A 40 -14.99 -18.40 -93.17
N ILE A 41 -15.96 -19.07 -92.53
CA ILE A 41 -16.49 -20.39 -92.93
C ILE A 41 -17.65 -20.24 -93.94
N GLY A 42 -17.97 -19.01 -94.36
CA GLY A 42 -18.92 -18.71 -95.45
C GLY A 42 -20.35 -18.45 -95.00
N TYR A 43 -20.59 -18.14 -93.71
CA TYR A 43 -21.88 -17.66 -93.25
C TYR A 43 -22.12 -16.21 -93.66
N ASP A 44 -23.38 -15.88 -93.97
CA ASP A 44 -23.83 -14.51 -94.19
C ASP A 44 -23.67 -13.68 -92.88
N PRO A 45 -23.22 -12.40 -92.95
CA PRO A 45 -22.89 -11.61 -91.76
C PRO A 45 -24.00 -11.54 -90.71
N GLU A 46 -25.25 -11.41 -91.13
CA GLU A 46 -26.38 -11.36 -90.19
C GLU A 46 -26.61 -12.71 -89.49
N ARG A 47 -26.37 -13.83 -90.18
CA ARG A 47 -26.45 -15.18 -89.61
C ARG A 47 -25.25 -15.50 -88.72
N ALA A 48 -24.06 -15.03 -89.10
CA ALA A 48 -22.85 -15.19 -88.32
C ALA A 48 -22.95 -14.47 -86.96
N GLU A 49 -23.48 -13.24 -86.92
CA GLU A 49 -23.70 -12.52 -85.67
C GLU A 49 -24.76 -13.23 -84.79
N ALA A 50 -25.87 -13.66 -85.39
CA ALA A 50 -26.92 -14.36 -84.65
C ALA A 50 -26.42 -15.66 -83.99
N GLN A 51 -25.62 -16.45 -84.72
CA GLN A 51 -25.00 -17.67 -84.19
C GLN A 51 -23.88 -17.37 -83.19
N GLY A 52 -23.10 -16.30 -83.41
CA GLY A 52 -22.08 -15.84 -82.47
C GLY A 52 -22.67 -15.45 -81.11
N VAL A 53 -23.81 -14.76 -81.12
CA VAL A 53 -24.57 -14.41 -79.91
C VAL A 53 -25.25 -15.63 -79.27
N GLU A 54 -25.84 -16.52 -80.06
CA GLU A 54 -26.49 -17.74 -79.55
C GLU A 54 -25.49 -18.68 -78.85
N ALA A 55 -24.26 -18.79 -79.39
CA ALA A 55 -23.18 -19.57 -78.80
C ALA A 55 -22.67 -19.01 -77.46
N MET A 56 -23.03 -17.77 -77.10
CA MET A 56 -22.72 -17.21 -75.79
C MET A 56 -23.67 -17.70 -74.70
N GLY A 57 -24.76 -18.38 -75.03
CA GLY A 57 -25.74 -18.90 -74.06
C GLY A 57 -26.80 -17.88 -73.63
N ASP A 58 -27.57 -18.18 -72.58
CA ASP A 58 -28.66 -17.32 -72.12
C ASP A 58 -28.12 -16.03 -71.46
N PRO A 59 -28.44 -14.83 -71.97
CA PRO A 59 -28.00 -13.57 -71.35
C PRO A 59 -28.51 -13.39 -69.92
N ALA A 60 -29.64 -13.99 -69.52
CA ALA A 60 -30.17 -13.88 -68.17
C ALA A 60 -29.33 -14.68 -67.18
N GLU A 61 -28.94 -15.90 -67.53
CA GLU A 61 -28.07 -16.75 -66.71
C GLU A 61 -26.68 -16.12 -66.54
N ILE A 62 -26.12 -15.57 -67.62
CA ILE A 62 -24.83 -14.87 -67.58
C ILE A 62 -24.93 -13.57 -66.78
N CYS A 63 -26.05 -12.85 -66.85
CA CYS A 63 -26.31 -11.68 -66.01
C CYS A 63 -26.31 -12.02 -64.53
N ASP A 64 -26.87 -13.17 -64.16
CA ASP A 64 -26.90 -13.63 -62.77
C ASP A 64 -25.51 -14.05 -62.28
N GLN A 65 -24.75 -14.76 -63.10
CA GLN A 65 -23.36 -15.14 -62.80
C GLN A 65 -22.44 -13.92 -62.69
N LEU A 66 -22.50 -13.00 -63.66
CA LEU A 66 -21.70 -11.77 -63.66
C LEU A 66 -22.13 -10.83 -62.53
N GLY A 67 -23.42 -10.71 -62.26
CA GLY A 67 -23.95 -9.94 -61.14
C GLY A 67 -23.50 -10.50 -59.78
N ALA A 68 -23.52 -11.81 -59.60
CA ALA A 68 -23.03 -12.46 -58.38
C ALA A 68 -21.52 -12.28 -58.19
N LEU A 69 -20.74 -12.32 -59.27
CA LEU A 69 -19.28 -12.15 -59.23
C LEU A 69 -18.88 -10.69 -58.90
N HIS A 70 -19.57 -9.72 -59.50
CA HIS A 70 -19.17 -8.30 -59.45
C HIS A 70 -19.90 -7.48 -58.37
N ASN A 71 -21.05 -7.91 -57.86
CA ASN A 71 -21.82 -7.16 -56.84
C ASN A 71 -21.67 -7.70 -55.40
N ARG A 72 -20.47 -8.12 -54.99
CA ARG A 72 -20.28 -8.55 -53.60
C ARG A 72 -20.28 -7.34 -52.66
N PHE A 73 -21.45 -6.92 -52.20
CA PHE A 73 -21.60 -5.82 -51.24
C PHE A 73 -20.83 -6.14 -49.96
N TYR A 74 -19.83 -5.32 -49.66
CA TYR A 74 -19.05 -5.45 -48.44
C TYR A 74 -19.93 -5.11 -47.21
N THR A 75 -20.02 -6.04 -46.27
CA THR A 75 -20.76 -5.87 -45.01
C THR A 75 -19.78 -5.61 -43.85
N PRO A 76 -19.71 -4.38 -43.32
CA PRO A 76 -18.75 -4.01 -42.28
C PRO A 76 -19.08 -4.58 -40.89
N VAL A 77 -20.17 -5.34 -40.75
CA VAL A 77 -20.72 -5.80 -39.46
C VAL A 77 -19.65 -6.46 -38.60
N TRP A 78 -18.87 -7.38 -39.17
CA TRP A 78 -17.82 -8.07 -38.42
C TRP A 78 -16.65 -7.17 -38.03
N ASP A 79 -16.30 -6.19 -38.86
CA ASP A 79 -15.22 -5.25 -38.57
C ASP A 79 -15.61 -4.25 -37.47
N ILE A 80 -16.89 -3.85 -37.44
CA ILE A 80 -17.48 -3.08 -36.35
C ILE A 80 -17.49 -3.91 -35.06
N VAL A 81 -17.93 -5.18 -35.10
CA VAL A 81 -17.91 -6.08 -33.94
C VAL A 81 -16.48 -6.23 -33.40
N LEU A 82 -15.49 -6.45 -34.26
CA LEU A 82 -14.08 -6.54 -33.87
C LEU A 82 -13.57 -5.24 -33.22
N LEU A 83 -13.93 -4.07 -33.76
CA LEU A 83 -13.56 -2.79 -33.18
C LEU A 83 -14.20 -2.60 -31.79
N LEU A 84 -15.48 -2.94 -31.65
CA LEU A 84 -16.20 -2.84 -30.38
C LEU A 84 -15.63 -3.81 -29.33
N LEU A 85 -15.29 -5.03 -29.72
CA LEU A 85 -14.62 -5.99 -28.84
C LEU A 85 -13.24 -5.48 -28.40
N TRP A 86 -12.45 -4.92 -29.31
CA TRP A 86 -11.15 -4.35 -28.99
C TRP A 86 -11.29 -3.16 -28.03
N GLY A 87 -12.19 -2.21 -28.32
CA GLY A 87 -12.46 -1.06 -27.46
C GLY A 87 -13.01 -1.45 -26.09
N GLY A 88 -13.96 -2.40 -26.04
CA GLY A 88 -14.52 -2.93 -24.79
C GLY A 88 -13.47 -3.64 -23.94
N LEU A 89 -12.56 -4.39 -24.57
CA LEU A 89 -11.45 -5.05 -23.89
C LEU A 89 -10.46 -4.03 -23.31
N LEU A 90 -10.09 -3.00 -24.07
CA LEU A 90 -9.22 -1.92 -23.57
C LEU A 90 -9.88 -1.13 -22.42
N ALA A 91 -11.17 -0.78 -22.57
CA ALA A 91 -11.92 -0.06 -21.54
C ALA A 91 -12.09 -0.90 -20.26
N GLY A 92 -12.46 -2.18 -20.40
CA GLY A 92 -12.58 -3.12 -19.29
C GLY A 92 -11.25 -3.36 -18.60
N ALA A 93 -10.17 -3.57 -19.37
CA ALA A 93 -8.82 -3.70 -18.82
C ALA A 93 -8.39 -2.43 -18.09
N TYR A 94 -8.66 -1.24 -18.65
CA TYR A 94 -8.37 0.03 -17.98
C TYR A 94 -9.12 0.15 -16.67
N PHE A 95 -10.42 -0.16 -16.65
CA PHE A 95 -11.23 -0.05 -15.44
C PHE A 95 -10.76 -1.02 -14.35
N ALA A 96 -10.44 -2.26 -14.73
CA ALA A 96 -9.88 -3.26 -13.82
C ALA A 96 -8.51 -2.82 -13.26
N LEU A 97 -7.59 -2.36 -14.12
CA LEU A 97 -6.29 -1.85 -13.69
C LEU A 97 -6.43 -0.61 -12.80
N ARG A 98 -7.34 0.30 -13.17
CA ARG A 98 -7.63 1.51 -12.38
C ARG A 98 -8.18 1.19 -11.00
N GLN A 99 -9.02 0.17 -10.88
CA GLN A 99 -9.65 -0.20 -9.63
C GLN A 99 -8.74 -1.02 -8.72
N TYR A 100 -7.88 -1.88 -9.28
CA TYR A 100 -7.16 -2.90 -8.50
C TYR A 100 -5.63 -2.82 -8.56
N VAL A 101 -5.04 -2.15 -9.55
CA VAL A 101 -3.58 -2.18 -9.81
C VAL A 101 -2.93 -0.80 -9.65
N PHE A 102 -3.63 0.28 -9.99
CA PHE A 102 -3.05 1.63 -9.97
C PHE A 102 -2.66 2.05 -8.55
N GLY A 103 -1.36 2.23 -8.32
CA GLY A 103 -0.79 2.65 -7.03
C GLY A 103 -0.22 1.51 -6.19
N ASP A 104 -0.21 0.26 -6.69
CA ASP A 104 0.53 -0.84 -6.06
C ASP A 104 1.74 -1.20 -6.94
N VAL A 105 2.95 -0.84 -6.46
CA VAL A 105 4.21 -1.11 -7.17
C VAL A 105 4.43 -2.61 -7.37
N GLY A 106 3.97 -3.46 -6.45
CA GLY A 106 4.04 -4.91 -6.53
C GLY A 106 3.22 -5.50 -7.67
N LEU A 107 2.20 -4.78 -8.15
CA LEU A 107 1.37 -5.18 -9.29
C LEU A 107 1.78 -4.49 -10.61
N THR A 108 2.93 -3.80 -10.64
CA THR A 108 3.40 -3.10 -11.86
C THR A 108 3.64 -4.05 -13.03
N ALA A 109 3.92 -5.33 -12.78
CA ALA A 109 3.97 -6.34 -13.84
C ALA A 109 2.65 -6.45 -14.63
N LEU A 110 1.49 -6.23 -14.01
CA LEU A 110 0.19 -6.19 -14.71
C LEU A 110 0.03 -4.95 -15.59
N LEU A 111 0.65 -3.82 -15.22
CA LEU A 111 0.70 -2.63 -16.07
C LEU A 111 1.52 -2.89 -17.33
N ASN A 112 2.68 -3.55 -17.18
CA ASN A 112 3.49 -3.99 -18.31
C ASN A 112 2.73 -5.01 -19.18
N ALA A 113 1.99 -5.94 -18.57
CA ALA A 113 1.16 -6.90 -19.29
C ALA A 113 0.10 -6.20 -20.16
N GLY A 114 -0.57 -5.18 -19.59
CA GLY A 114 -1.52 -4.33 -20.31
C GLY A 114 -0.88 -3.52 -21.44
N ALA A 115 0.34 -3.02 -21.23
CA ALA A 115 1.09 -2.33 -22.28
C ALA A 115 1.48 -3.27 -23.44
N CYS A 116 1.86 -4.53 -23.14
CA CYS A 116 2.17 -5.55 -24.15
C CYS A 116 0.93 -6.09 -24.89
N LEU A 117 -0.26 -6.01 -24.28
CA LEU A 117 -1.50 -6.48 -24.89
C LEU A 117 -1.88 -5.65 -26.14
N VAL A 118 -1.57 -4.36 -26.10
CA VAL A 118 -1.89 -3.39 -27.16
C VAL A 118 -1.21 -3.72 -28.50
N PRO A 119 0.13 -3.85 -28.60
CA PRO A 119 0.77 -4.25 -29.85
C PRO A 119 0.31 -5.64 -30.31
N GLY A 120 -0.01 -6.55 -29.38
CA GLY A 120 -0.58 -7.86 -29.70
C GLY A 120 -1.90 -7.76 -30.48
N CYS A 121 -2.87 -7.03 -29.91
CA CYS A 121 -4.17 -6.78 -30.53
C CYS A 121 -4.04 -5.98 -31.84
N ALA A 122 -3.19 -4.95 -31.85
CA ALA A 122 -2.95 -4.13 -33.03
C ALA A 122 -2.42 -4.98 -34.20
N CYS A 123 -1.42 -5.85 -33.96
CA CYS A 123 -0.85 -6.68 -35.01
C CYS A 123 -1.85 -7.70 -35.57
N LEU A 124 -2.65 -8.34 -34.71
CA LEU A 124 -3.68 -9.29 -35.16
C LEU A 124 -4.78 -8.59 -35.99
N TYR A 125 -5.22 -7.41 -35.59
CA TYR A 125 -6.17 -6.61 -36.38
C TYR A 125 -5.53 -6.13 -37.70
N GLY A 126 -4.24 -5.78 -37.69
CA GLY A 126 -3.47 -5.43 -38.89
C GLY A 126 -3.40 -6.59 -39.90
N VAL A 127 -3.17 -7.82 -39.43
CA VAL A 127 -3.22 -9.03 -40.27
C VAL A 127 -4.62 -9.25 -40.85
N TRP A 128 -5.66 -9.06 -40.04
CA TRP A 128 -7.05 -9.13 -40.52
C TRP A 128 -7.34 -8.08 -41.60
N CYS A 129 -6.87 -6.85 -41.42
CA CYS A 129 -7.01 -5.76 -42.37
C CYS A 129 -6.30 -6.08 -43.70
N LEU A 130 -5.09 -6.64 -43.65
CA LEU A 130 -4.37 -7.14 -44.84
C LEU A 130 -5.13 -8.25 -45.56
N HIS A 131 -5.76 -9.16 -44.81
CA HIS A 131 -6.52 -10.27 -45.39
C HIS A 131 -7.82 -9.82 -46.06
N ARG A 132 -8.60 -8.94 -45.38
CA ARG A 132 -9.86 -8.41 -45.92
C ARG A 132 -9.64 -7.45 -47.08
N ASN A 133 -8.55 -6.69 -47.06
CA ASN A 133 -8.14 -5.80 -48.14
C ASN A 133 -9.27 -4.85 -48.58
N HIS A 134 -9.91 -4.16 -47.62
CA HIS A 134 -11.01 -3.24 -47.88
C HIS A 134 -10.76 -1.88 -47.18
N PRO A 135 -11.09 -0.72 -47.80
CA PRO A 135 -10.78 0.59 -47.21
C PRO A 135 -11.47 0.81 -45.85
N VAL A 136 -12.68 0.30 -45.67
CA VAL A 136 -13.40 0.41 -44.39
C VAL A 136 -12.66 -0.30 -43.25
N THR A 137 -12.03 -1.46 -43.50
CA THR A 137 -11.24 -2.16 -42.47
C THR A 137 -10.00 -1.37 -42.07
N ALA A 138 -9.37 -0.66 -43.03
CA ALA A 138 -8.23 0.20 -42.74
C ALA A 138 -8.61 1.42 -41.88
N VAL A 139 -9.76 2.05 -42.16
CA VAL A 139 -10.28 3.17 -41.35
C VAL A 139 -10.60 2.72 -39.93
N LEU A 140 -11.31 1.59 -39.77
CA LEU A 140 -11.63 1.05 -38.44
C LEU A 140 -10.38 0.63 -37.66
N TYR A 141 -9.38 0.08 -38.36
CA TYR A 141 -8.09 -0.25 -37.75
C TYR A 141 -7.35 1.01 -37.25
N ALA A 142 -7.33 2.08 -38.06
CA ALA A 142 -6.73 3.36 -37.67
C ALA A 142 -7.41 3.97 -36.42
N LEU A 143 -8.74 3.91 -36.35
CA LEU A 143 -9.49 4.35 -35.16
C LEU A 143 -9.12 3.57 -33.90
N GLY A 144 -9.02 2.24 -34.01
CA GLY A 144 -8.63 1.41 -32.87
C GLY A 144 -7.17 1.60 -32.44
N LEU A 145 -6.25 1.92 -33.36
CA LEU A 145 -4.89 2.36 -33.03
C LEU A 145 -4.91 3.69 -32.25
N GLY A 146 -5.76 4.64 -32.65
CA GLY A 146 -5.96 5.89 -31.91
C GLY A 146 -6.44 5.65 -30.47
N GLY A 147 -7.47 4.83 -30.29
CA GLY A 147 -7.96 4.44 -28.96
C GLY A 147 -6.91 3.71 -28.12
N SER A 148 -6.09 2.87 -28.76
CA SER A 148 -4.97 2.18 -28.13
C SER A 148 -3.88 3.14 -27.64
N GLY A 149 -3.62 4.22 -28.39
CA GLY A 149 -2.71 5.28 -27.97
C GLY A 149 -3.16 5.97 -26.68
N VAL A 150 -4.46 6.26 -26.55
CA VAL A 150 -5.04 6.84 -25.33
C VAL A 150 -4.90 5.89 -24.15
N TYR A 151 -5.19 4.60 -24.35
CA TYR A 151 -5.02 3.58 -23.32
C TYR A 151 -3.55 3.45 -22.87
N LEU A 152 -2.61 3.38 -23.82
CA LEU A 152 -1.17 3.33 -23.54
C LEU A 152 -0.69 4.59 -22.82
N TYR A 153 -1.20 5.77 -23.17
CA TYR A 153 -0.86 7.02 -22.50
C TYR A 153 -1.14 6.94 -21.00
N PHE A 154 -2.34 6.53 -20.59
CA PHE A 154 -2.66 6.42 -19.17
C PHE A 154 -1.82 5.36 -18.45
N LEU A 155 -1.58 4.21 -19.09
CA LEU A 155 -0.76 3.13 -18.54
C LEU A 155 0.69 3.57 -18.33
N LEU A 156 1.32 4.10 -19.37
CA LEU A 156 2.72 4.49 -19.36
C LEU A 156 2.95 5.71 -18.48
N GLN A 157 1.99 6.64 -18.39
CA GLN A 157 2.07 7.74 -17.44
C GLN A 157 2.13 7.22 -15.99
N LYS A 158 1.30 6.23 -15.65
CA LYS A 158 1.35 5.59 -14.32
C LYS A 158 2.63 4.78 -14.12
N LEU A 159 3.03 3.96 -15.09
CA LEU A 159 4.27 3.20 -15.05
C LEU A 159 5.50 4.11 -14.86
N SER A 160 5.56 5.21 -15.62
CA SER A 160 6.63 6.21 -15.57
C SER A 160 6.67 6.90 -14.21
N ALA A 161 5.51 7.28 -13.67
CA ALA A 161 5.44 7.85 -12.32
C ALA A 161 5.88 6.85 -11.23
N THR A 162 5.50 5.58 -11.33
CA THR A 162 5.89 4.53 -10.39
C THR A 162 7.38 4.18 -10.46
N MET A 163 8.01 4.35 -11.62
CA MET A 163 9.43 4.05 -11.85
C MET A 163 10.34 5.27 -11.78
N GLY A 164 9.82 6.45 -11.39
CA GLY A 164 10.59 7.69 -11.31
C GLY A 164 11.07 8.24 -12.66
N GLY A 165 10.38 7.89 -13.75
CA GLY A 165 10.63 8.42 -15.10
C GLY A 165 11.93 7.97 -15.76
N ARG A 166 12.63 6.97 -15.18
CA ARG A 166 13.91 6.42 -15.68
C ARG A 166 13.74 5.00 -16.22
N PHE A 167 14.32 4.76 -17.40
CA PHE A 167 14.28 3.43 -18.03
C PHE A 167 15.07 2.37 -17.25
N ALA A 168 16.19 2.75 -16.62
CA ALA A 168 16.99 1.84 -15.78
C ALA A 168 16.19 1.25 -14.62
N ASN A 169 15.34 2.05 -13.97
CA ASN A 169 14.48 1.60 -12.87
C ASN A 169 13.44 0.57 -13.36
N TRP A 170 12.87 0.81 -14.54
CA TRP A 170 11.96 -0.15 -15.17
C TRP A 170 12.64 -1.47 -15.54
N GLN A 171 13.88 -1.43 -16.05
CA GLN A 171 14.67 -2.64 -16.34
C GLN A 171 15.01 -3.42 -15.07
N ALA A 172 15.45 -2.72 -14.01
CA ALA A 172 15.75 -3.32 -12.71
C ALA A 172 14.53 -4.04 -12.13
N PHE A 173 13.35 -3.43 -12.20
CA PHE A 173 12.11 -4.08 -11.77
C PHE A 173 11.80 -5.34 -12.60
N LEU A 174 11.88 -5.25 -13.94
CA LEU A 174 11.51 -6.36 -14.81
C LEU A 174 12.43 -7.58 -14.69
N PHE A 175 13.74 -7.36 -14.57
CA PHE A 175 14.72 -8.45 -14.61
C PHE A 175 15.28 -8.84 -13.24
N HIS A 176 15.34 -7.91 -12.29
CA HIS A 176 15.96 -8.11 -10.98
C HIS A 176 14.98 -8.02 -9.79
N GLN A 177 13.70 -7.68 -10.03
CA GLN A 177 12.70 -7.46 -8.97
C GLN A 177 13.12 -6.36 -7.98
N GLU A 178 13.91 -5.40 -8.44
CA GLU A 178 14.42 -4.29 -7.61
C GLU A 178 13.64 -3.01 -7.89
N ILE A 179 13.22 -2.35 -6.80
CA ILE A 179 12.59 -1.03 -6.84
C ILE A 179 13.63 0.00 -6.39
N LEU A 180 14.22 0.70 -7.36
CA LEU A 180 15.28 1.68 -7.11
C LEU A 180 14.75 3.02 -6.55
N LYS A 181 15.55 3.62 -5.66
CA LYS A 181 15.29 4.92 -5.03
C LYS A 181 15.14 6.02 -6.08
N HIS A 182 14.06 6.80 -6.04
CA HIS A 182 13.86 7.90 -6.96
C HIS A 182 13.14 9.08 -6.30
N GLN A 183 13.62 10.30 -6.56
CA GLN A 183 13.12 11.54 -5.93
C GLN A 183 11.95 12.21 -6.68
N GLY A 184 11.22 11.49 -7.53
CA GLY A 184 10.31 12.11 -8.49
C GLY A 184 8.95 11.41 -8.60
N LEU A 185 7.89 12.11 -8.19
CA LEU A 185 6.48 11.73 -8.39
C LEU A 185 5.95 12.00 -9.81
N TYR A 186 6.79 12.57 -10.69
CA TYR A 186 6.36 13.08 -11.98
C TYR A 186 6.72 12.11 -13.11
N ALA A 187 5.72 11.80 -13.93
CA ALA A 187 5.93 11.04 -15.15
C ALA A 187 6.84 11.83 -16.10
N ASN A 188 7.77 11.14 -16.74
CA ASN A 188 8.56 11.70 -17.82
C ASN A 188 7.75 11.62 -19.13
N ASP A 189 7.11 12.72 -19.53
CA ASP A 189 6.24 12.78 -20.72
C ASP A 189 6.97 12.38 -22.01
N ARG A 190 8.29 12.65 -22.11
CA ARG A 190 9.10 12.23 -23.27
C ARG A 190 9.26 10.70 -23.31
N ALA A 191 9.48 10.07 -22.17
CA ALA A 191 9.57 8.62 -22.07
C ALA A 191 8.21 7.96 -22.36
N VAL A 192 7.12 8.55 -21.90
CA VAL A 192 5.75 8.11 -22.21
C VAL A 192 5.47 8.19 -23.71
N ALA A 193 5.73 9.34 -24.33
CA ALA A 193 5.53 9.53 -25.77
C ALA A 193 6.40 8.57 -26.60
N GLY A 194 7.67 8.39 -26.23
CA GLY A 194 8.57 7.41 -26.85
C GLY A 194 8.07 5.97 -26.72
N GLY A 195 7.56 5.60 -25.54
CA GLY A 195 6.96 4.28 -25.30
C GLY A 195 5.71 4.03 -26.15
N ILE A 196 4.80 5.01 -26.26
CA ILE A 196 3.62 4.91 -27.14
C ILE A 196 4.06 4.73 -28.59
N ALA A 197 4.99 5.56 -29.06
CA ALA A 197 5.49 5.50 -30.43
C ALA A 197 6.12 4.12 -30.73
N GLY A 198 6.96 3.61 -29.83
CA GLY A 198 7.59 2.30 -29.98
C GLY A 198 6.59 1.13 -29.97
N LEU A 199 5.63 1.14 -29.04
CA LEU A 199 4.64 0.06 -28.93
C LEU A 199 3.60 0.07 -30.07
N LEU A 200 3.27 1.23 -30.62
CA LEU A 200 2.33 1.32 -31.75
C LEU A 200 3.01 1.21 -33.13
N ALA A 201 4.33 1.38 -33.22
CA ALA A 201 5.06 1.36 -34.50
C ALA A 201 4.75 0.12 -35.37
N PRO A 202 4.74 -1.12 -34.82
CA PRO A 202 4.41 -2.30 -35.63
C PRO A 202 2.99 -2.24 -36.21
N GLY A 203 2.03 -1.75 -35.42
CA GLY A 203 0.64 -1.61 -35.85
C GLY A 203 0.47 -0.56 -36.96
N VAL A 204 1.14 0.59 -36.82
CA VAL A 204 1.15 1.66 -37.83
C VAL A 204 1.81 1.19 -39.12
N LEU A 205 2.94 0.48 -39.04
CA LEU A 205 3.62 -0.08 -40.21
C LEU A 205 2.74 -1.09 -40.96
N LEU A 206 2.01 -1.95 -40.23
CA LEU A 206 1.04 -2.88 -40.84
C LEU A 206 -0.13 -2.13 -41.50
N LEU A 207 -0.63 -1.06 -40.88
CA LEU A 207 -1.68 -0.23 -41.48
C LEU A 207 -1.18 0.40 -42.80
N LEU A 208 0.02 0.99 -42.79
CA LEU A 208 0.61 1.59 -43.99
C LEU A 208 0.81 0.55 -45.09
N ALA A 209 1.37 -0.62 -44.76
CA ALA A 209 1.53 -1.71 -45.72
C ALA A 209 0.17 -2.15 -46.30
N ALA A 210 -0.87 -2.24 -45.48
CA ALA A 210 -2.22 -2.59 -45.92
C ALA A 210 -2.81 -1.54 -46.85
N VAL A 211 -2.73 -0.25 -46.51
CA VAL A 211 -3.25 0.84 -47.34
C VAL A 211 -2.51 0.91 -48.68
N ILE A 212 -1.17 0.82 -48.68
CA ILE A 212 -0.37 0.83 -49.91
C ILE A 212 -0.76 -0.36 -50.80
N TYR A 213 -0.90 -1.54 -50.22
CA TYR A 213 -1.31 -2.74 -50.97
C TYR A 213 -2.71 -2.58 -51.57
N MET A 214 -3.68 -2.08 -50.79
CA MET A 214 -5.05 -1.83 -51.24
C MET A 214 -5.10 -0.83 -52.41
N LEU A 215 -4.39 0.31 -52.29
CA LEU A 215 -4.35 1.34 -53.33
C LEU A 215 -3.75 0.80 -54.62
N LYS A 216 -2.62 0.08 -54.54
CA LYS A 216 -2.01 -0.54 -55.72
C LYS A 216 -2.91 -1.58 -56.38
N LYS A 217 -3.60 -2.40 -55.58
CA LYS A 217 -4.50 -3.43 -56.10
C LYS A 217 -5.75 -2.82 -56.74
N ALA A 218 -6.33 -1.76 -56.17
CA ALA A 218 -7.45 -1.03 -56.77
C ALA A 218 -7.06 -0.33 -58.09
N ALA A 219 -5.81 0.10 -58.20
CA ALA A 219 -5.23 0.68 -59.42
C ALA A 219 -4.74 -0.38 -60.44
N LEU A 220 -4.84 -1.69 -60.13
CA LEU A 220 -4.26 -2.79 -60.93
C LEU A 220 -2.74 -2.65 -61.17
N ALA A 221 -2.04 -1.95 -60.28
CA ALA A 221 -0.61 -1.65 -60.35
C ALA A 221 0.23 -2.49 -59.37
N ASN A 222 -0.32 -3.61 -58.86
CA ASN A 222 0.38 -4.46 -57.90
C ASN A 222 1.38 -5.40 -58.60
N SER A 223 2.60 -5.44 -58.08
CA SER A 223 3.67 -6.33 -58.57
C SER A 223 3.71 -7.67 -57.80
N ARG A 224 4.47 -8.65 -58.33
CA ARG A 224 4.78 -9.88 -57.58
C ARG A 224 5.47 -9.59 -56.25
N LEU A 225 6.29 -8.54 -56.20
CA LEU A 225 6.96 -8.09 -54.98
C LEU A 225 5.95 -7.56 -53.96
N ASP A 226 4.94 -6.78 -54.38
CA ASP A 226 3.90 -6.27 -53.47
C ASP A 226 3.09 -7.39 -52.83
N ASN A 227 2.75 -8.44 -53.58
CA ASN A 227 2.07 -9.62 -53.04
C ASN A 227 2.96 -10.39 -52.05
N CYS A 228 4.25 -10.55 -52.37
CA CYS A 228 5.21 -11.18 -51.47
C CYS A 228 5.35 -10.39 -50.16
N LEU A 229 5.50 -9.07 -50.25
CA LEU A 229 5.61 -8.18 -49.09
C LEU A 229 4.36 -8.25 -48.21
N ALA A 230 3.15 -8.23 -48.79
CA ALA A 230 1.92 -8.36 -48.02
C ALA A 230 1.87 -9.67 -47.22
N HIS A 231 2.31 -10.79 -47.81
CA HIS A 231 2.41 -12.07 -47.10
C HIS A 231 3.47 -12.06 -46.00
N VAL A 232 4.63 -11.44 -46.25
CA VAL A 232 5.71 -11.30 -45.26
C VAL A 232 5.24 -10.44 -44.08
N PHE A 233 4.67 -9.26 -44.34
CA PHE A 233 4.11 -8.39 -43.30
C PHE A 233 3.00 -9.09 -42.51
N GLY A 234 2.13 -9.85 -43.18
CA GLY A 234 1.10 -10.66 -42.51
C GLY A 234 1.69 -11.71 -41.56
N ARG A 235 2.73 -12.44 -42.00
CA ARG A 235 3.41 -13.46 -41.16
C ARG A 235 4.16 -12.83 -39.99
N VAL A 236 4.95 -11.77 -40.25
CA VAL A 236 5.69 -11.05 -39.22
C VAL A 236 4.73 -10.43 -38.20
N GLY A 237 3.64 -9.83 -38.66
CA GLY A 237 2.59 -9.30 -37.79
C GLY A 237 1.93 -10.38 -36.93
N ALA A 238 1.62 -11.54 -37.50
CA ALA A 238 1.06 -12.67 -36.74
C ALA A 238 2.04 -13.18 -35.66
N VAL A 239 3.32 -13.36 -36.01
CA VAL A 239 4.36 -13.78 -35.05
C VAL A 239 4.52 -12.74 -33.93
N LEU A 240 4.63 -11.46 -34.28
CA LEU A 240 4.77 -10.39 -33.29
C LEU A 240 3.53 -10.29 -32.39
N GLY A 241 2.34 -10.46 -32.96
CA GLY A 241 1.09 -10.55 -32.21
C GLY A 241 1.10 -11.66 -31.16
N VAL A 242 1.51 -12.87 -31.56
CA VAL A 242 1.61 -14.03 -30.65
C VAL A 242 2.67 -13.81 -29.57
N LEU A 243 3.84 -13.26 -29.92
CA LEU A 243 4.90 -12.96 -28.96
C LEU A 243 4.45 -11.92 -27.92
N CYS A 244 3.75 -10.86 -28.34
CA CYS A 244 3.19 -9.87 -27.43
C CYS A 244 2.16 -10.48 -26.47
N LEU A 245 1.28 -11.37 -26.96
CA LEU A 245 0.33 -12.09 -26.10
C LEU A 245 1.03 -13.03 -25.12
N ALA A 246 2.06 -13.75 -25.57
CA ALA A 246 2.88 -14.60 -24.69
C ALA A 246 3.57 -13.76 -23.60
N ALA A 247 4.13 -12.59 -23.96
CA ALA A 247 4.71 -11.65 -23.00
C ALA A 247 3.67 -11.12 -21.99
N THR A 248 2.46 -10.78 -22.45
CA THR A 248 1.35 -10.39 -21.56
C THR A 248 1.02 -11.49 -20.55
N ILE A 249 0.97 -12.76 -20.98
CA ILE A 249 0.71 -13.90 -20.08
C ILE A 249 1.87 -14.06 -19.10
N ALA A 250 3.12 -14.04 -19.57
CA ALA A 250 4.30 -14.18 -18.72
C ALA A 250 4.37 -13.09 -17.64
N LEU A 251 4.08 -11.83 -18.00
CA LEU A 251 4.01 -10.71 -17.06
C LEU A 251 2.81 -10.84 -16.10
N GLY A 252 1.69 -11.40 -16.56
CA GLY A 252 0.56 -11.76 -15.71
C GLY A 252 0.92 -12.79 -14.64
N VAL A 253 1.73 -13.81 -14.99
CA VAL A 253 2.25 -14.82 -14.05
C VAL A 253 3.35 -14.26 -13.14
N LYS A 254 4.14 -13.30 -13.62
CA LYS A 254 5.18 -12.63 -12.83
C LYS A 254 4.59 -11.81 -11.68
N ALA A 255 3.47 -11.13 -11.90
CA ALA A 255 2.84 -10.27 -10.88
C ALA A 255 2.64 -10.92 -9.50
N PRO A 256 2.01 -12.10 -9.36
CA PRO A 256 1.90 -12.76 -8.05
C PRO A 256 3.26 -13.23 -7.48
N ALA A 257 4.24 -13.54 -8.33
CA ALA A 257 5.58 -13.92 -7.88
C ALA A 257 6.32 -12.72 -7.28
N ASP A 258 6.25 -11.55 -7.94
CA ASP A 258 6.81 -10.30 -7.43
C ASP A 258 6.19 -9.92 -6.08
N VAL A 259 4.86 -9.96 -5.97
CA VAL A 259 4.16 -9.70 -4.69
C VAL A 259 4.61 -10.64 -3.57
N ARG A 260 4.82 -11.93 -3.87
CA ARG A 260 5.33 -12.90 -2.88
C ARG A 260 6.78 -12.63 -2.49
N ALA A 261 7.62 -12.23 -3.43
CA ALA A 261 9.01 -11.88 -3.16
C ALA A 261 9.09 -10.67 -2.22
N PHE A 262 8.38 -9.59 -2.53
CA PHE A 262 8.31 -8.40 -1.67
C PHE A 262 7.74 -8.69 -0.28
N ALA A 263 6.70 -9.53 -0.21
CA ALA A 263 6.13 -9.98 1.06
C ALA A 263 7.12 -10.83 1.86
N GLY A 264 7.87 -11.71 1.19
CA GLY A 264 8.87 -12.57 1.81
C GLY A 264 10.00 -11.76 2.43
N GLU A 265 10.51 -10.77 1.70
CA GLU A 265 11.55 -9.86 2.17
C GLU A 265 11.11 -9.09 3.42
N TYR A 266 9.92 -8.44 3.38
CA TYR A 266 9.39 -7.69 4.52
C TYR A 266 9.23 -8.57 5.75
N LYS A 267 8.71 -9.80 5.57
CA LYS A 267 8.55 -10.77 6.66
C LYS A 267 9.87 -11.21 7.24
N ALA A 268 10.88 -11.43 6.39
CA ALA A 268 12.21 -11.84 6.84
C ALA A 268 12.88 -10.75 7.67
N VAL A 269 12.84 -9.48 7.21
CA VAL A 269 13.41 -8.35 7.95
C VAL A 269 12.65 -8.11 9.26
N TYR A 270 11.32 -8.21 9.24
CA TYR A 270 10.53 -8.14 10.48
C TYR A 270 10.92 -9.23 11.48
N ALA A 271 11.03 -10.48 11.04
CA ALA A 271 11.41 -11.60 11.90
C ALA A 271 12.82 -11.42 12.47
N TYR A 272 13.76 -10.97 11.65
CA TYR A 272 15.12 -10.64 12.07
C TYR A 272 15.13 -9.55 13.15
N LEU A 273 14.54 -8.39 12.88
CA LEU A 273 14.54 -7.29 13.85
C LEU A 273 13.76 -7.65 15.13
N LEU A 274 12.66 -8.40 15.01
CA LEU A 274 11.92 -8.87 16.16
C LEU A 274 12.78 -9.79 17.04
N GLN A 275 13.54 -10.71 16.43
CA GLN A 275 14.47 -11.58 17.15
C GLN A 275 15.57 -10.78 17.83
N VAL A 276 16.30 -9.95 17.08
CA VAL A 276 17.43 -9.14 17.57
C VAL A 276 16.96 -8.20 18.69
N THR A 277 15.79 -7.59 18.56
CA THR A 277 15.24 -6.75 19.64
C THR A 277 14.78 -7.54 20.88
N GLN A 278 14.36 -8.80 20.71
CA GLN A 278 13.97 -9.68 21.82
C GLN A 278 15.16 -10.36 22.50
N ASP A 279 16.29 -10.50 21.83
CA ASP A 279 17.50 -11.10 22.38
C ASP A 279 18.44 -10.04 23.00
N ALA A 280 18.47 -8.83 22.43
CA ALA A 280 19.28 -7.73 22.92
C ALA A 280 18.85 -7.28 24.33
N LYS A 281 19.87 -7.13 25.19
CA LYS A 281 19.73 -6.65 26.58
C LYS A 281 19.58 -5.14 26.65
N ASP A 282 20.37 -4.43 25.86
CA ASP A 282 20.48 -2.98 25.78
C ASP A 282 20.66 -2.53 24.33
N MET A 283 20.70 -1.21 24.12
CA MET A 283 20.83 -0.62 22.79
C MET A 283 22.21 -0.85 22.18
N ASP A 284 23.29 -0.91 22.99
CA ASP A 284 24.65 -1.12 22.49
C ASP A 284 24.83 -2.52 21.91
N ALA A 285 24.31 -3.55 22.60
CA ALA A 285 24.29 -4.91 22.09
C ALA A 285 23.45 -5.02 20.79
N LEU A 286 22.32 -4.30 20.74
CA LEU A 286 21.49 -4.24 19.53
C LEU A 286 22.26 -3.62 18.36
N CYS A 287 22.94 -2.48 18.59
CA CYS A 287 23.73 -1.80 17.57
C CYS A 287 24.84 -2.71 17.02
N ALA A 288 25.57 -3.42 17.90
CA ALA A 288 26.60 -4.37 17.47
C ALA A 288 26.03 -5.50 16.58
N GLU A 289 24.88 -6.07 16.95
CA GLU A 289 24.22 -7.11 16.15
C GLU A 289 23.68 -6.58 14.81
N ILE A 290 23.30 -5.30 14.75
CA ILE A 290 22.89 -4.65 13.50
C ILE A 290 24.08 -4.36 12.59
N GLU A 291 25.26 -4.07 13.13
CA GLU A 291 26.49 -3.91 12.35
C GLU A 291 26.94 -5.23 11.69
N ASP A 292 26.77 -6.36 12.38
CA ASP A 292 27.05 -7.71 11.87
C ASP A 292 25.86 -8.34 11.12
N SER A 293 24.85 -7.54 10.79
CA SER A 293 23.62 -7.99 10.15
C SER A 293 23.86 -8.59 8.76
N PRO A 294 23.12 -9.64 8.36
CA PRO A 294 23.11 -10.13 6.98
C PRO A 294 22.48 -9.14 5.99
N TYR A 295 21.80 -8.11 6.49
CA TYR A 295 21.21 -7.04 5.70
C TYR A 295 22.17 -5.84 5.64
N ALA A 296 22.34 -5.27 4.44
CA ALA A 296 23.20 -4.11 4.22
C ALA A 296 22.58 -2.82 4.78
N PHE A 297 22.73 -2.58 6.09
CA PHE A 297 22.35 -1.32 6.72
C PHE A 297 23.34 -0.21 6.34
N GLU A 298 22.83 0.94 5.91
CA GLU A 298 23.60 2.18 5.79
C GLU A 298 23.79 2.76 7.20
N ILE A 299 25.05 2.88 7.62
CA ILE A 299 25.43 3.30 8.97
C ILE A 299 25.90 4.76 8.94
N GLU A 300 25.20 5.62 9.68
CA GLU A 300 25.60 6.99 9.98
C GLU A 300 26.24 7.05 11.37
N ARG A 301 27.37 7.75 11.49
CA ARG A 301 28.13 7.91 12.74
C ARG A 301 28.34 9.37 13.09
N THR A 302 28.52 9.67 14.38
CA THR A 302 29.04 10.96 14.86
C THR A 302 30.51 11.13 14.45
N ASP A 303 31.01 12.36 14.57
CA ASP A 303 32.45 12.66 14.39
C ASP A 303 33.33 11.85 15.38
N ASP A 304 32.77 11.47 16.53
CA ASP A 304 33.40 10.66 17.57
C ASP A 304 33.30 9.14 17.32
N GLY A 305 32.64 8.73 16.23
CA GLY A 305 32.56 7.33 15.78
C GLY A 305 31.38 6.53 16.36
N GLU A 306 30.53 7.14 17.17
CA GLU A 306 29.32 6.51 17.73
C GLU A 306 28.23 6.38 16.66
N LEU A 307 27.43 5.30 16.73
CA LEU A 307 26.32 5.09 15.82
C LEU A 307 25.24 6.16 16.04
N LEU A 308 24.85 6.88 14.99
CA LEU A 308 23.70 7.80 15.00
C LEU A 308 22.43 7.13 14.50
N CYS A 309 22.56 6.40 13.39
CA CYS A 309 21.43 5.76 12.73
C CYS A 309 21.95 4.61 11.86
N ALA A 310 21.29 3.46 11.92
CA ALA A 310 21.44 2.40 10.93
C ALA A 310 20.14 2.28 10.14
N THR A 311 20.20 2.49 8.83
CA THR A 311 19.02 2.45 7.95
C THR A 311 19.16 1.38 6.88
N TYR A 312 18.23 0.42 6.85
CA TYR A 312 18.08 -0.51 5.74
C TYR A 312 16.91 -0.09 4.88
N GLN A 313 17.19 0.16 3.60
CA GLN A 313 16.22 0.55 2.59
C GLN A 313 16.36 -0.33 1.35
N HIS A 314 15.41 -1.23 1.16
CA HIS A 314 15.37 -2.06 -0.03
C HIS A 314 13.92 -2.44 -0.35
N ASN A 315 13.54 -2.31 -1.62
CA ASN A 315 12.16 -2.48 -2.07
C ASN A 315 11.17 -1.78 -1.10
N TYR A 316 10.14 -2.49 -0.67
CA TYR A 316 9.15 -1.97 0.25
C TYR A 316 9.64 -1.79 1.69
N VAL A 317 10.80 -2.33 2.06
CA VAL A 317 11.26 -2.36 3.45
C VAL A 317 12.02 -1.09 3.79
N LEU A 318 11.59 -0.44 4.88
CA LEU A 318 12.37 0.55 5.60
C LEU A 318 12.51 0.10 7.04
N ALA A 319 13.75 -0.21 7.44
CA ALA A 319 14.11 -0.48 8.81
C ALA A 319 15.12 0.56 9.29
N GLN A 320 14.92 1.08 10.50
CA GLN A 320 15.77 2.09 11.09
C GLN A 320 16.05 1.77 12.55
N VAL A 321 17.29 1.95 12.96
CA VAL A 321 17.77 1.80 14.34
C VAL A 321 18.43 3.11 14.72
N GLU A 322 17.82 3.84 15.65
CA GLU A 322 18.21 5.18 16.08
C GLU A 322 18.54 5.15 17.59
N PRO A 323 19.81 4.96 17.99
CA PRO A 323 20.23 5.21 19.37
C PRO A 323 20.00 6.67 19.75
N GLN A 324 19.77 6.90 21.04
CA GLN A 324 19.54 8.23 21.60
C GLN A 324 20.52 8.51 22.72
N GLU A 325 20.99 9.76 22.77
CA GLU A 325 21.88 10.22 23.82
C GLU A 325 21.14 10.26 25.15
N ILE A 326 21.80 9.74 26.18
CA ILE A 326 21.25 9.60 27.53
C ILE A 326 21.95 10.60 28.44
N GLN A 327 21.17 11.47 29.06
CA GLN A 327 21.69 12.39 30.06
C GLN A 327 22.17 11.64 31.30
N SER A 328 23.33 12.02 31.81
CA SER A 328 23.88 11.42 33.03
C SER A 328 23.06 11.79 34.27
N ARG A 329 23.19 11.00 35.34
CA ARG A 329 22.54 11.32 36.62
C ARG A 329 23.00 12.66 37.19
N ALA A 330 24.25 13.04 36.95
CA ALA A 330 24.85 14.28 37.42
C ALA A 330 24.28 15.50 36.67
N GLU A 331 24.06 15.39 35.36
CA GLU A 331 23.42 16.43 34.56
C GLU A 331 21.97 16.68 35.02
N LEU A 332 21.19 15.61 35.19
CA LEU A 332 19.83 15.71 35.73
C LEU A 332 19.82 16.28 37.14
N GLU A 333 20.79 15.91 37.99
CA GLU A 333 20.91 16.47 39.33
C GLU A 333 21.13 17.99 39.29
N ALA A 334 21.99 18.49 38.41
CA ALA A 334 22.23 19.92 38.25
C ALA A 334 20.98 20.67 37.73
N GLU A 335 20.20 20.04 36.85
CA GLU A 335 18.95 20.60 36.32
C GLU A 335 17.86 20.68 37.41
N TYR A 336 17.63 19.57 38.12
CA TYR A 336 16.60 19.47 39.16
C TYR A 336 16.94 20.26 40.44
N GLN A 337 18.21 20.53 40.74
CA GLN A 337 18.60 21.41 41.85
C GLN A 337 17.90 22.78 41.81
N LYS A 338 17.69 23.34 40.61
CA LYS A 338 16.95 24.61 40.45
C LYS A 338 15.46 24.47 40.72
N GLU A 339 14.87 23.32 40.39
CA GLU A 339 13.46 23.03 40.72
C GLU A 339 13.26 22.76 42.21
N ILE A 340 14.21 22.06 42.85
CA ILE A 340 14.22 21.82 44.30
C ILE A 340 14.18 23.15 45.06
N ALA A 341 15.07 24.08 44.73
CA ALA A 341 15.13 25.38 45.41
C ALA A 341 13.81 26.17 45.28
N LYS A 342 13.16 26.13 44.11
CA LYS A 342 11.85 26.77 43.91
C LYS A 342 10.72 26.08 44.67
N PHE A 343 10.75 24.75 44.74
CA PHE A 343 9.76 23.97 45.46
C PHE A 343 9.89 24.18 46.98
N GLN A 344 11.11 24.17 47.49
CA GLN A 344 11.42 24.47 48.89
C GLN A 344 10.96 25.89 49.28
N ASP A 345 11.33 26.91 48.50
CA ASP A 345 10.87 28.30 48.72
C ASP A 345 9.33 28.41 48.70
N SER A 346 8.66 27.60 47.87
CA SER A 346 7.19 27.54 47.85
C SER A 346 6.62 26.90 49.13
N LEU A 347 7.25 25.85 49.66
CA LEU A 347 6.83 25.18 50.90
C LEU A 347 7.06 26.07 52.13
N GLU A 348 8.17 26.79 52.18
CA GLU A 348 8.49 27.76 53.24
C GLU A 348 7.48 28.92 53.24
N LYS A 349 7.12 29.45 52.06
CA LYS A 349 6.07 30.48 51.91
C LYS A 349 4.68 30.01 52.33
N LEU A 350 4.43 28.69 52.29
CA LEU A 350 3.19 28.08 52.76
C LEU A 350 3.20 27.80 54.27
N GLY A 351 4.27 28.18 54.98
CA GLY A 351 4.38 28.06 56.44
C GLY A 351 4.95 26.73 56.92
N SER A 352 5.60 25.95 56.04
CA SER A 352 6.32 24.74 56.44
C SER A 352 7.59 25.09 57.20
N ASP A 353 7.91 24.32 58.23
CA ASP A 353 9.19 24.41 58.94
C ASP A 353 10.37 24.17 57.97
N PRO A 354 11.47 24.94 58.02
CA PRO A 354 12.57 24.84 57.05
C PRO A 354 13.19 23.44 56.95
N GLU A 355 13.38 22.74 58.07
CA GLU A 355 13.89 21.35 58.06
C GLU A 355 12.93 20.40 57.33
N MET A 356 11.63 20.57 57.54
CA MET A 356 10.59 19.76 56.88
C MET A 356 10.48 20.09 55.39
N ALA A 357 10.55 21.37 55.02
CA ALA A 357 10.54 21.82 53.64
C ALA A 357 11.75 21.25 52.86
N GLU A 358 12.92 21.22 53.49
CA GLU A 358 14.13 20.63 52.93
C GLU A 358 14.00 19.10 52.76
N GLU A 359 13.53 18.37 53.78
CA GLU A 359 13.38 16.92 53.72
C GLU A 359 12.37 16.47 52.65
N ILE A 360 11.22 17.14 52.57
CA ILE A 360 10.18 16.87 51.56
C ILE A 360 10.71 17.16 50.15
N SER A 361 11.40 18.29 49.97
CA SER A 361 11.94 18.69 48.66
C SER A 361 13.03 17.74 48.18
N ARG A 362 13.92 17.31 49.09
CA ARG A 362 14.98 16.34 48.80
C ARG A 362 14.42 14.98 48.39
N THR A 363 13.42 14.48 49.11
CA THR A 363 12.80 13.17 48.82
C THR A 363 12.01 13.20 47.51
N TYR A 364 11.22 14.26 47.29
CA TYR A 364 10.47 14.46 46.04
C TYR A 364 11.41 14.51 44.83
N ALA A 365 12.49 15.27 44.93
CA ALA A 365 13.43 15.44 43.83
C ALA A 365 14.28 14.21 43.56
N GLN A 366 14.68 13.46 44.58
CA GLN A 366 15.35 12.18 44.38
C GLN A 366 14.48 11.22 43.58
N SER A 367 13.19 11.08 43.94
CA SER A 367 12.25 10.22 43.22
C SER A 367 11.97 10.70 41.79
N THR A 368 11.80 12.02 41.60
CA THR A 368 11.51 12.63 40.30
C THR A 368 12.70 12.54 39.37
N ARG A 369 13.92 12.78 39.88
CA ARG A 369 15.17 12.66 39.13
C ARG A 369 15.43 11.23 38.69
N GLU A 370 15.28 10.26 39.58
CA GLU A 370 15.48 8.85 39.23
C GLU A 370 14.40 8.37 38.25
N GLN A 371 13.16 8.85 38.37
CA GLN A 371 12.12 8.59 37.39
C GLN A 371 12.44 9.22 36.03
N ALA A 372 12.91 10.47 35.99
CA ALA A 372 13.32 11.17 34.78
C ALA A 372 14.46 10.42 34.09
N TYR A 373 15.54 10.12 34.83
CA TYR A 373 16.68 9.32 34.36
C TYR A 373 16.23 8.00 33.74
N ARG A 374 15.40 7.23 34.43
CA ARG A 374 14.98 5.90 33.96
C ARG A 374 13.96 5.95 32.84
N SER A 375 13.21 7.03 32.70
CA SER A 375 12.22 7.22 31.61
C SER A 375 12.84 7.64 30.28
N GLN A 376 14.13 7.99 30.27
CA GLN A 376 14.82 8.34 29.03
C GLN A 376 14.81 7.14 28.07
N VAL A 377 14.60 7.46 26.80
CA VAL A 377 14.64 6.51 25.70
C VAL A 377 16.10 6.39 25.27
N SER A 378 16.67 5.20 25.35
CA SER A 378 18.06 4.92 24.92
C SER A 378 18.16 4.63 23.42
N GLY A 379 17.05 4.27 22.78
CA GLY A 379 17.02 4.05 21.34
C GLY A 379 15.65 3.64 20.82
N ILE A 380 15.48 3.78 19.51
CA ILE A 380 14.24 3.45 18.80
C ILE A 380 14.56 2.58 17.60
N VAL A 381 13.86 1.45 17.48
CA VAL A 381 13.84 0.63 16.27
C VAL A 381 12.51 0.85 15.56
N ARG A 382 12.55 1.04 14.25
CA ARG A 382 11.35 1.22 13.42
C ARG A 382 11.41 0.27 12.23
N LEU A 383 10.27 -0.33 11.92
CA LEU A 383 10.03 -1.00 10.65
C LEU A 383 8.76 -0.41 10.03
N GLY A 384 8.83 -0.12 8.75
CA GLY A 384 7.70 0.35 7.97
C GLY A 384 7.93 0.20 6.49
N LEU A 385 7.08 0.85 5.72
CA LEU A 385 7.27 0.93 4.28
C LEU A 385 8.25 2.04 3.91
N ASN A 386 9.11 1.74 2.94
CA ASN A 386 10.00 2.72 2.34
C ASN A 386 9.20 3.87 1.71
N SER A 387 9.24 5.03 2.37
CA SER A 387 8.50 6.22 1.96
C SER A 387 9.03 6.87 0.71
N ASP A 388 10.30 6.63 0.37
CA ASP A 388 10.97 7.26 -0.76
C ASP A 388 10.52 6.65 -2.10
N LEU A 389 9.89 5.48 -2.05
CA LEU A 389 9.33 4.78 -3.23
C LEU A 389 7.84 5.05 -3.42
N VAL A 390 7.21 5.73 -2.46
CA VAL A 390 5.76 5.73 -2.29
C VAL A 390 5.31 7.16 -2.01
N GLY A 391 5.02 7.89 -3.08
CA GLY A 391 4.86 9.34 -3.04
C GLY A 391 3.66 9.88 -2.27
N THR A 392 2.76 9.02 -1.76
CA THR A 392 1.70 9.40 -0.81
C THR A 392 1.55 8.36 0.31
N ASP A 393 1.07 8.77 1.48
CA ASP A 393 0.72 7.84 2.57
C ASP A 393 -0.39 6.84 2.19
N LEU A 394 -1.07 7.05 1.06
CA LEU A 394 -2.10 6.19 0.50
C LEU A 394 -1.51 5.06 -0.33
N ASP A 395 -0.48 5.35 -1.13
CA ASP A 395 0.26 4.33 -1.86
C ASP A 395 1.03 3.42 -0.88
N LYS A 396 1.27 3.85 0.38
CA LYS A 396 1.81 2.99 1.45
C LYS A 396 0.77 1.97 1.93
N ARG A 397 -0.51 2.30 1.87
CA ARG A 397 -1.62 1.44 2.32
C ARG A 397 -2.14 0.50 1.23
N SER A 398 -1.66 0.66 -0.01
CA SER A 398 -2.07 -0.16 -1.16
C SER A 398 -1.40 -1.54 -1.16
N ALA A 399 -0.20 -1.67 -0.55
CA ALA A 399 0.58 -2.90 -0.44
C ALA A 399 -0.27 -4.07 0.09
N ARG A 400 -0.85 -4.85 -0.83
CA ARG A 400 -1.90 -5.82 -0.49
C ARG A 400 -1.39 -6.91 0.45
N PHE A 401 -0.10 -7.22 0.37
CA PHE A 401 0.53 -8.27 1.14
C PHE A 401 0.65 -7.97 2.65
N LEU A 402 0.48 -6.71 3.08
CA LEU A 402 0.52 -6.31 4.50
C LEU A 402 -0.87 -6.28 5.16
N THR A 403 -1.92 -6.65 4.42
CA THR A 403 -3.26 -6.79 5.01
C THR A 403 -3.32 -8.08 5.80
N VAL A 404 -3.72 -7.99 7.07
CA VAL A 404 -3.85 -9.15 7.93
C VAL A 404 -4.97 -10.05 7.40
N ASP A 405 -4.68 -11.34 7.30
CA ASP A 405 -5.63 -12.34 6.86
C ASP A 405 -6.72 -12.63 7.92
N THR A 406 -7.67 -13.51 7.58
CA THR A 406 -8.78 -13.81 8.49
C THR A 406 -8.32 -14.42 9.80
N ALA A 407 -7.30 -15.29 9.77
CA ALA A 407 -6.74 -15.93 10.96
C ALA A 407 -6.01 -14.92 11.86
N GLY A 408 -5.16 -14.07 11.29
CA GLY A 408 -4.49 -13.00 12.03
C GLY A 408 -5.48 -11.98 12.60
N ARG A 409 -6.58 -11.68 11.89
CA ARG A 409 -7.63 -10.81 12.42
C ARG A 409 -8.34 -11.43 13.63
N GLN A 410 -8.62 -12.74 13.60
CA GLN A 410 -9.16 -13.43 14.76
C GLN A 410 -8.20 -13.39 15.94
N ALA A 411 -6.90 -13.57 15.68
CA ALA A 411 -5.87 -13.48 16.72
C ALA A 411 -5.77 -12.06 17.34
N LEU A 412 -5.89 -11.00 16.52
CA LEU A 412 -5.79 -9.60 16.97
C LEU A 412 -7.00 -9.12 17.79
N PHE A 413 -8.20 -9.62 17.47
CA PHE A 413 -9.45 -9.16 18.09
C PHE A 413 -10.11 -10.23 18.98
N ASP A 414 -9.35 -11.23 19.44
CA ASP A 414 -9.85 -12.19 20.41
C ASP A 414 -10.20 -11.48 21.72
N ARG A 415 -11.44 -11.64 22.18
CA ARG A 415 -11.90 -11.09 23.46
C ARG A 415 -11.10 -11.60 24.65
N LYS A 416 -10.44 -12.76 24.53
CA LYS A 416 -9.57 -13.31 25.58
C LYS A 416 -8.29 -12.50 25.82
N MET A 417 -7.88 -11.64 24.87
CA MET A 417 -6.72 -10.78 25.05
C MET A 417 -6.95 -9.73 26.17
N ALA A 418 -8.21 -9.37 26.43
CA ALA A 418 -8.59 -8.50 27.54
C ALA A 418 -8.43 -9.24 28.88
N GLY A 419 -7.30 -9.00 29.56
CA GLY A 419 -6.96 -9.63 30.84
C GLY A 419 -5.73 -10.53 30.80
N GLU A 420 -5.09 -10.70 29.64
CA GLU A 420 -3.83 -11.43 29.54
C GLU A 420 -2.63 -10.63 30.02
N LYS A 421 -1.61 -11.36 30.51
CA LYS A 421 -0.32 -10.78 30.89
C LYS A 421 0.41 -10.25 29.65
N ASP A 422 1.16 -9.17 29.81
CA ASP A 422 1.91 -8.50 28.73
C ASP A 422 2.72 -9.46 27.84
N ARG A 423 3.32 -10.51 28.43
CA ARG A 423 4.07 -11.56 27.69
C ARG A 423 3.19 -12.32 26.70
N GLY A 424 1.99 -12.72 27.10
CA GLY A 424 1.06 -13.46 26.23
C GLY A 424 0.48 -12.58 25.12
N VAL A 425 0.33 -11.28 25.38
CA VAL A 425 -0.03 -10.27 24.37
C VAL A 425 1.12 -10.07 23.39
N LEU A 426 2.36 -9.93 23.89
CA LEU A 426 3.58 -9.79 23.09
C LEU A 426 3.75 -10.96 22.11
N GLU A 427 3.67 -12.20 22.58
CA GLU A 427 3.81 -13.41 21.75
C GLU A 427 2.75 -13.46 20.64
N ARG A 428 1.50 -13.09 20.95
CA ARG A 428 0.41 -13.05 19.96
C ARG A 428 0.58 -11.96 18.91
N LEU A 429 0.89 -10.73 19.33
CA LEU A 429 1.10 -9.61 18.41
C LEU A 429 2.33 -9.84 17.52
N SER A 430 3.38 -10.41 18.10
CA SER A 430 4.63 -10.77 17.40
C SER A 430 4.39 -11.78 16.26
N GLY A 431 3.46 -12.72 16.43
CA GLY A 431 3.11 -13.73 15.43
C GLY A 431 2.37 -13.21 14.20
N VAL A 432 1.89 -11.95 14.22
CA VAL A 432 1.23 -11.32 13.07
C VAL A 432 2.15 -10.24 12.50
N VAL A 433 2.31 -10.23 11.17
CA VAL A 433 3.18 -9.28 10.48
C VAL A 433 2.50 -7.90 10.47
N PRO A 434 3.10 -6.86 11.05
CA PRO A 434 2.53 -5.52 11.08
C PRO A 434 2.76 -4.77 9.78
N TYR A 435 1.98 -3.71 9.58
CA TYR A 435 2.23 -2.69 8.56
C TYR A 435 3.28 -1.66 9.03
N LYS A 436 3.25 -1.32 10.31
CA LYS A 436 4.29 -0.53 10.99
C LYS A 436 4.58 -1.12 12.34
N TRP A 437 5.84 -1.08 12.71
CA TRP A 437 6.30 -1.58 13.99
C TRP A 437 7.35 -0.65 14.56
N LYS A 438 7.27 -0.42 15.85
CA LYS A 438 8.18 0.44 16.59
C LYS A 438 8.55 -0.24 17.90
N VAL A 439 9.83 -0.19 18.24
CA VAL A 439 10.34 -0.58 19.55
C VAL A 439 11.04 0.62 20.15
N GLU A 440 10.69 0.97 21.38
CA GLU A 440 11.36 2.00 22.17
C GLU A 440 12.09 1.33 23.33
N TYR A 441 13.41 1.51 23.40
CA TYR A 441 14.22 1.07 24.54
C TYR A 441 14.25 2.16 25.58
N THR A 442 13.96 1.83 26.83
CA THR A 442 14.05 2.77 27.96
C THR A 442 15.03 2.27 29.01
N LEU A 443 15.57 3.19 29.80
CA LEU A 443 16.52 2.87 30.88
C LEU A 443 15.87 2.20 32.11
N GLN A 444 14.54 2.07 32.15
CA GLN A 444 13.85 1.37 33.22
C GLN A 444 14.19 -0.13 33.19
N ARG A 445 14.80 -0.63 34.28
CA ARG A 445 14.86 -2.08 34.57
C ARG A 445 13.46 -2.72 34.47
N LEU A 446 12.41 -1.99 34.78
CA LEU A 446 11.03 -2.47 34.67
C LEU A 446 10.41 -2.18 33.30
N GLY A 447 10.91 -2.89 32.28
CA GLY A 447 10.30 -2.87 30.95
C GLY A 447 11.21 -2.35 29.86
N ASN A 448 12.35 -3.01 29.63
CA ASN A 448 13.42 -2.59 28.69
C ASN A 448 12.92 -2.13 27.32
N CYS A 449 11.77 -2.60 26.85
CA CYS A 449 11.25 -2.26 25.53
C CYS A 449 9.73 -2.11 25.51
N ARG A 450 9.24 -1.00 24.94
CA ARG A 450 7.85 -0.86 24.50
C ARG A 450 7.75 -1.19 23.03
N TYR A 451 6.86 -2.09 22.66
CA TYR A 451 6.58 -2.45 21.28
C TYR A 451 5.21 -1.90 20.89
N ASP A 452 5.17 -1.14 19.80
CA ASP A 452 3.93 -0.65 19.19
C ASP A 452 3.79 -1.28 17.79
N TRP A 453 2.67 -1.98 17.56
CA TRP A 453 2.30 -2.53 16.26
C TRP A 453 1.14 -1.76 15.67
N THR A 454 1.20 -1.49 14.38
CA THR A 454 0.06 -1.03 13.59
C THR A 454 -0.21 -2.04 12.50
N TYR A 455 -1.40 -2.62 12.49
CA TYR A 455 -1.86 -3.58 11.50
C TYR A 455 -2.82 -2.94 10.52
N LEU A 456 -2.78 -3.39 9.26
CA LEU A 456 -3.82 -3.09 8.28
C LEU A 456 -4.86 -4.21 8.28
N VAL A 457 -6.10 -3.89 8.64
CA VAL A 457 -7.21 -4.85 8.72
C VAL A 457 -8.37 -4.41 7.84
N GLY A 458 -9.13 -5.35 7.29
CA GLY A 458 -10.30 -5.06 6.46
C GLY A 458 -10.36 -5.86 5.16
N SER A 459 -11.15 -5.39 4.19
CA SER A 459 -11.28 -6.00 2.86
C SER A 459 -10.42 -5.27 1.83
N ASP A 460 -10.25 -5.84 0.63
CA ASP A 460 -9.56 -5.19 -0.49
C ASP A 460 -10.14 -3.83 -0.90
N LYS A 461 -11.40 -3.57 -0.52
CA LYS A 461 -12.10 -2.31 -0.79
C LYS A 461 -12.14 -1.38 0.43
N TYR A 462 -11.96 -1.89 1.64
CA TYR A 462 -12.10 -1.16 2.91
C TYR A 462 -11.02 -1.60 3.91
N ARG A 463 -9.93 -0.84 4.03
CA ARG A 463 -8.83 -1.10 4.96
C ARG A 463 -8.75 -0.02 6.05
N CYS A 464 -8.45 -0.41 7.28
CA CYS A 464 -8.18 0.49 8.40
C CYS A 464 -6.94 0.09 9.18
N GLU A 465 -6.36 1.06 9.91
CA GLU A 465 -5.24 0.83 10.81
C GLU A 465 -5.76 0.47 12.21
N ALA A 466 -5.22 -0.60 12.79
CA ALA A 466 -5.45 -0.99 14.16
C ALA A 466 -4.11 -0.97 14.91
N ALA A 467 -4.01 -0.12 15.92
CA ALA A 467 -2.81 0.07 16.71
C ALA A 467 -2.89 -0.70 18.04
N PHE A 468 -1.82 -1.41 18.37
CA PHE A 468 -1.66 -2.20 19.59
C PHE A 468 -0.29 -1.91 20.20
N SER A 469 -0.18 -2.07 21.51
CA SER A 469 1.07 -1.86 22.23
C SER A 469 1.24 -2.94 23.30
N ALA A 470 2.47 -3.44 23.47
CA ALA A 470 2.81 -4.33 24.57
C ALA A 470 4.19 -3.96 25.12
N LYS A 471 4.46 -4.34 26.36
CA LYS A 471 5.73 -4.07 27.05
C LYS A 471 6.46 -5.37 27.32
N ARG A 472 7.77 -5.41 27.04
CA ARG A 472 8.64 -6.51 27.48
C ARG A 472 9.27 -6.11 28.81
N GLN A 473 8.87 -6.79 29.86
CA GLN A 473 9.37 -6.63 31.23
C GLN A 473 10.60 -7.50 31.46
N ASP A 474 11.58 -7.00 32.23
CA ASP A 474 12.69 -7.84 32.67
C ASP A 474 12.19 -8.94 33.64
N THR A 475 13.00 -9.96 33.89
CA THR A 475 12.60 -11.09 34.75
C THR A 475 12.39 -10.69 36.21
N ALA A 476 13.13 -9.71 36.74
CA ALA A 476 13.02 -9.27 38.12
C ALA A 476 11.73 -8.47 38.36
N THR A 477 11.39 -7.64 37.38
CA THR A 477 10.17 -6.84 37.22
C THR A 477 8.95 -7.70 37.12
N ALA A 478 8.97 -8.69 36.21
CA ALA A 478 7.86 -9.60 36.04
C ALA A 478 7.59 -10.37 37.35
N ALA A 479 8.64 -10.78 38.06
CA ALA A 479 8.52 -11.40 39.37
C ALA A 479 7.95 -10.43 40.42
N ALA A 480 8.40 -9.17 40.43
CA ALA A 480 7.88 -8.13 41.34
C ALA A 480 6.40 -7.78 41.07
N MET A 481 5.99 -7.73 39.80
CA MET A 481 4.58 -7.55 39.40
C MET A 481 3.73 -8.75 39.79
N GLU A 482 4.24 -9.97 39.64
CA GLU A 482 3.52 -11.16 40.09
C GLU A 482 3.35 -11.16 41.61
N GLN A 483 4.36 -10.69 42.35
CA GLN A 483 4.24 -10.47 43.79
C GLN A 483 3.24 -9.37 44.12
N LEU A 484 3.19 -8.27 43.35
CA LEU A 484 2.17 -7.22 43.52
C LEU A 484 0.75 -7.81 43.41
N ASP A 485 0.49 -8.63 42.39
CA ASP A 485 -0.82 -9.27 42.21
C ASP A 485 -1.17 -10.23 43.36
N ARG A 486 -0.18 -10.99 43.88
CA ARG A 486 -0.37 -11.86 45.06
C ARG A 486 -0.65 -11.07 46.33
N VAL A 487 0.08 -9.96 46.54
CA VAL A 487 -0.12 -9.07 47.69
C VAL A 487 -1.50 -8.43 47.59
N ALA A 488 -1.88 -7.90 46.44
CA ALA A 488 -3.20 -7.31 46.20
C ALA A 488 -4.33 -8.30 46.53
N ALA A 489 -4.28 -9.53 46.00
CA ALA A 489 -5.26 -10.57 46.29
C ALA A 489 -5.29 -10.97 47.77
N THR A 490 -4.16 -10.89 48.47
CA THR A 490 -4.08 -11.19 49.91
C THR A 490 -4.70 -10.09 50.75
N VAL A 491 -4.45 -8.82 50.41
CA VAL A 491 -5.01 -7.64 51.08
C VAL A 491 -6.52 -7.57 50.85
N GLU A 492 -6.98 -7.81 49.62
CA GLU A 492 -8.41 -7.82 49.26
C GLU A 492 -9.20 -8.86 50.07
N LYS A 493 -8.64 -10.07 50.26
CA LYS A 493 -9.24 -11.12 51.10
C LYS A 493 -9.20 -10.83 52.60
N ASN A 494 -8.37 -9.90 53.05
CA ASN A 494 -8.11 -9.66 54.47
C ASN A 494 -7.99 -8.17 54.81
N PRO A 495 -9.04 -7.36 54.58
CA PRO A 495 -8.96 -5.89 54.64
C PRO A 495 -8.72 -5.31 56.05
N LYS A 496 -8.81 -6.14 57.10
CA LYS A 496 -8.64 -5.75 58.51
C LYS A 496 -7.40 -6.36 59.18
N LEU A 497 -6.49 -7.01 58.42
CA LEU A 497 -5.27 -7.58 58.99
C LEU A 497 -4.39 -6.48 59.61
N ARG A 498 -3.81 -6.76 60.77
CA ARG A 498 -2.81 -5.88 61.38
C ARG A 498 -1.54 -5.89 60.52
N ARG A 499 -0.83 -4.76 60.44
CA ARG A 499 0.36 -4.56 59.57
C ARG A 499 1.43 -5.65 59.76
N ALA A 500 1.73 -6.02 61.01
CA ALA A 500 2.72 -7.06 61.32
C ALA A 500 2.29 -8.46 60.86
N ASP A 501 1.00 -8.77 60.98
CA ASP A 501 0.42 -10.05 60.53
C ASP A 501 0.36 -10.11 59.00
N LEU A 502 0.05 -8.98 58.36
CA LEU A 502 0.10 -8.85 56.90
C LEU A 502 1.53 -9.05 56.38
N ALA A 503 2.53 -8.39 56.98
CA ALA A 503 3.93 -8.54 56.61
C ALA A 503 4.41 -10.00 56.72
N ARG A 504 4.03 -10.70 57.81
CA ARG A 504 4.32 -12.12 57.99
C ARG A 504 3.63 -13.00 56.94
N LYS A 505 2.40 -12.67 56.56
CA LYS A 505 1.59 -13.43 55.58
C LYS A 505 2.09 -13.29 54.15
N ILE A 506 2.59 -12.10 53.78
CA ILE A 506 3.17 -11.85 52.45
C ILE A 506 4.69 -12.11 52.39
N GLY A 507 5.31 -12.46 53.52
CA GLY A 507 6.74 -12.74 53.60
C GLY A 507 7.63 -11.51 53.41
N ALA A 508 7.13 -10.32 53.75
CA ALA A 508 7.86 -9.05 53.63
C ALA A 508 8.41 -8.59 54.99
N LYS A 509 9.52 -7.86 54.97
CA LYS A 509 10.06 -7.18 56.15
C LYS A 509 9.37 -5.83 56.28
N LEU A 510 8.64 -5.62 57.38
CA LEU A 510 8.00 -4.33 57.65
C LEU A 510 9.03 -3.31 58.14
N GLN A 511 9.16 -2.20 57.43
CA GLN A 511 9.93 -1.05 57.84
C GLN A 511 8.96 0.08 58.22
N ALA A 512 8.99 0.44 59.49
CA ALA A 512 8.18 1.53 60.02
C ALA A 512 8.88 2.89 59.79
N PRO A 513 8.12 3.98 59.62
CA PRO A 513 8.67 5.33 59.58
C PRO A 513 9.47 5.68 60.85
N GLN A 514 10.50 6.53 60.69
CA GLN A 514 11.35 6.96 61.82
C GLN A 514 10.61 7.85 62.82
N VAL A 515 9.55 8.54 62.38
CA VAL A 515 8.72 9.42 63.20
C VAL A 515 7.47 8.68 63.66
N SER A 516 7.14 8.76 64.95
CA SER A 516 5.91 8.18 65.52
C SER A 516 4.66 8.90 65.04
N GLU A 517 3.54 8.18 64.90
CA GLU A 517 2.26 8.71 64.41
C GLU A 517 1.80 9.91 65.23
N ASP A 518 1.95 9.86 66.55
CA ASP A 518 1.58 10.94 67.46
C ASP A 518 2.40 12.22 67.20
N ARG A 519 3.69 12.08 66.88
CA ARG A 519 4.59 13.21 66.61
C ARG A 519 4.31 13.81 65.23
N TYR A 520 4.05 12.96 64.24
CA TYR A 520 3.68 13.37 62.90
C TYR A 520 2.32 14.09 62.90
N THR A 521 1.33 13.54 63.58
CA THR A 521 -0.02 14.11 63.70
C THR A 521 0.00 15.44 64.45
N ALA A 522 0.70 15.52 65.58
CA ALA A 522 0.84 16.76 66.36
C ALA A 522 1.48 17.90 65.56
N GLN A 523 2.41 17.60 64.64
CA GLN A 523 3.01 18.58 63.75
C GLN A 523 1.98 19.16 62.75
N TYR A 524 1.13 18.34 62.15
CA TYR A 524 0.11 18.81 61.20
C TYR A 524 -1.11 19.45 61.89
N ASP A 525 -1.45 19.03 63.11
CA ASP A 525 -2.53 19.63 63.89
C ASP A 525 -2.24 21.09 64.26
N SER A 526 -0.96 21.46 64.38
CA SER A 526 -0.50 22.82 64.63
C SER A 526 -0.85 23.83 63.52
N LEU A 527 -1.17 23.36 62.31
CA LEU A 527 -1.50 24.19 61.14
C LEU A 527 -2.91 24.83 61.23
N GLY A 528 -3.75 24.43 62.20
CA GLY A 528 -5.10 24.99 62.38
C GLY A 528 -6.14 24.47 61.36
N SER A 529 -7.40 24.93 61.47
CA SER A 529 -8.55 24.37 60.73
C SER A 529 -8.62 24.72 59.23
N ARG A 530 -7.87 25.74 58.78
CA ARG A 530 -7.79 26.09 57.34
C ARG A 530 -7.09 25.01 56.50
N PHE A 531 -6.38 24.09 57.14
CA PHE A 531 -5.57 23.05 56.49
C PHE A 531 -6.11 21.64 56.72
N ASP A 532 -7.37 21.48 57.11
CA ASP A 532 -7.94 20.16 57.43
C ASP A 532 -7.84 19.15 56.26
N GLN A 533 -7.98 19.60 55.00
CA GLN A 533 -7.72 18.77 53.82
C GLN A 533 -6.25 18.34 53.72
N LEU A 534 -5.31 19.22 54.10
CA LEU A 534 -3.88 18.92 54.12
C LEU A 534 -3.54 17.93 55.25
N LYS A 535 -4.23 18.01 56.40
CA LYS A 535 -4.09 17.06 57.50
C LYS A 535 -4.58 15.66 57.11
N GLU A 536 -5.73 15.55 56.45
CA GLU A 536 -6.20 14.28 55.89
C GLU A 536 -5.20 13.70 54.88
N TRP A 537 -4.65 14.54 54.01
CA TRP A 537 -3.61 14.14 53.06
C TRP A 537 -2.31 13.72 53.77
N ALA A 538 -1.88 14.43 54.82
CA ALA A 538 -0.71 14.08 55.61
C ALA A 538 -0.88 12.75 56.35
N HIS A 539 -2.04 12.50 56.96
CA HIS A 539 -2.36 11.20 57.54
C HIS A 539 -2.31 10.07 56.51
N GLN A 540 -2.83 10.28 55.29
CA GLN A 540 -2.70 9.31 54.21
C GLN A 540 -1.23 9.12 53.77
N ARG A 541 -0.41 10.17 53.80
CA ARG A 541 1.02 10.11 53.48
C ARG A 541 1.80 9.34 54.54
N TYR A 542 1.48 9.52 55.81
CA TYR A 542 2.05 8.75 56.92
C TYR A 542 1.72 7.26 56.80
N GLU A 543 0.50 6.92 56.42
CA GLU A 543 0.12 5.52 56.15
C GLU A 543 0.95 4.90 55.00
N MET A 544 1.22 5.67 53.94
CA MET A 544 2.07 5.23 52.83
C MET A 544 3.57 5.14 53.19
N SER A 545 3.99 5.68 54.34
CA SER A 545 5.39 5.61 54.80
C SER A 545 5.77 4.24 55.38
N PHE A 546 4.79 3.38 55.66
CA PHE A 546 5.04 1.98 56.02
C PHE A 546 5.44 1.19 54.77
N GLN A 547 6.69 0.74 54.74
CA GLN A 547 7.25 0.02 53.60
C GLN A 547 7.31 -1.49 53.91
N TYR A 548 6.73 -2.29 53.03
CA TYR A 548 6.80 -3.75 53.08
C TYR A 548 7.90 -4.22 52.14
N GLN A 549 9.10 -4.40 52.67
CA GLN A 549 10.31 -4.68 51.89
C GLN A 549 10.36 -6.15 51.42
N PHE A 550 10.66 -6.33 50.14
CA PHE A 550 10.76 -7.62 49.47
C PHE A 550 11.92 -7.60 48.46
N GLY A 551 13.11 -8.04 48.90
CA GLY A 551 14.33 -7.94 48.11
C GLY A 551 14.72 -6.49 47.82
N ASP A 552 14.95 -6.16 46.54
CA ASP A 552 15.26 -4.83 46.03
C ASP A 552 14.01 -3.94 45.83
N TYR A 553 12.84 -4.39 46.27
CA TYR A 553 11.56 -3.72 46.08
C TYR A 553 10.82 -3.53 47.40
N TYR A 554 9.86 -2.63 47.43
CA TYR A 554 8.93 -2.52 48.55
C TYR A 554 7.52 -2.15 48.10
N PHE A 555 6.53 -2.53 48.90
CA PHE A 555 5.14 -2.16 48.68
C PHE A 555 4.69 -1.13 49.70
N CYS A 556 3.80 -0.24 49.29
CA CYS A 556 3.04 0.66 50.16
C CYS A 556 1.55 0.42 49.98
N LEU A 557 0.80 0.59 51.06
CA LEU A 557 -0.66 0.45 51.04
C LEU A 557 -1.29 1.82 51.28
N ALA A 558 -2.33 2.16 50.52
CA ALA A 558 -3.06 3.41 50.66
C ALA A 558 -4.56 3.16 50.84
N GLY A 559 -5.24 4.10 51.52
CA GLY A 559 -6.67 4.04 51.83
C GLY A 559 -6.99 3.27 53.12
N LYS A 560 -8.07 3.67 53.82
CA LYS A 560 -8.67 2.91 54.93
C LYS A 560 -10.15 2.65 54.60
N PRO A 561 -10.59 1.37 54.44
CA PRO A 561 -9.78 0.16 54.28
C PRO A 561 -8.83 0.27 53.06
N TYR A 562 -7.75 -0.51 53.05
CA TYR A 562 -6.75 -0.48 51.97
C TYR A 562 -7.42 -0.58 50.61
N SER A 563 -7.26 0.46 49.79
CA SER A 563 -7.88 0.60 48.47
C SER A 563 -6.87 0.50 47.34
N THR A 564 -5.57 0.65 47.63
CA THR A 564 -4.50 0.57 46.64
C THR A 564 -3.26 -0.09 47.21
N VAL A 565 -2.62 -0.98 46.44
CA VAL A 565 -1.28 -1.49 46.66
C VAL A 565 -0.35 -0.90 45.61
N THR A 566 0.73 -0.27 46.05
CA THR A 566 1.69 0.37 45.15
C THR A 566 3.06 -0.26 45.32
N LEU A 567 3.71 -0.61 44.22
CA LEU A 567 5.04 -1.19 44.15
C LEU A 567 6.08 -0.11 43.82
N TYR A 568 7.13 -0.07 44.62
CA TYR A 568 8.31 0.77 44.44
C TYR A 568 9.58 -0.08 44.38
N ASP A 569 10.63 0.46 43.75
CA ASP A 569 11.98 -0.09 43.89
C ASP A 569 12.72 0.52 45.09
N LYS A 570 13.91 -0.01 45.39
CA LYS A 570 14.79 0.47 46.48
C LYS A 570 15.16 1.96 46.41
N ASP A 571 15.06 2.59 45.24
CA ASP A 571 15.42 3.99 45.03
C ASP A 571 14.19 4.92 45.14
N GLY A 572 13.01 4.34 45.43
CA GLY A 572 11.77 5.06 45.64
C GLY A 572 10.99 5.40 44.36
N CYS A 573 11.36 4.81 43.22
CA CYS A 573 10.62 5.00 41.98
C CYS A 573 9.34 4.17 41.96
N LEU A 574 8.24 4.80 41.56
CA LEU A 574 6.95 4.14 41.37
C LEU A 574 7.00 3.20 40.16
N LEU A 575 6.70 1.92 40.38
CA LEU A 575 6.73 0.91 39.32
C LEU A 575 5.34 0.57 38.82
N SER A 576 4.39 0.37 39.74
CA SER A 576 3.00 0.08 39.41
C SER A 576 2.09 0.23 40.61
N SER A 577 0.78 0.39 40.35
CA SER A 577 -0.26 0.44 41.37
C SER A 577 -1.42 -0.47 40.99
N ARG A 578 -1.96 -1.17 41.98
CA ARG A 578 -3.18 -1.98 41.88
C ARG A 578 -4.24 -1.40 42.79
N PHE A 579 -5.39 -1.04 42.22
CA PHE A 579 -6.58 -0.67 42.97
C PHE A 579 -7.34 -1.94 43.38
N LEU A 580 -7.73 -2.01 44.65
CA LEU A 580 -8.42 -3.13 45.30
C LEU A 580 -9.95 -2.99 45.26
N VAL A 581 -10.46 -1.81 44.90
CA VAL A 581 -11.90 -1.55 44.74
C VAL A 581 -12.18 -1.42 43.24
N SER A 582 -13.11 -2.24 42.73
CA SER A 582 -13.48 -2.31 41.32
C SER A 582 -14.14 -1.01 40.84
N GLY A 583 -13.33 -0.05 40.40
CA GLY A 583 -13.74 0.92 39.40
C GLY A 583 -13.32 0.38 38.05
N ASP A 584 -14.29 0.15 37.16
CA ASP A 584 -14.07 -0.27 35.77
C ASP A 584 -12.96 0.56 35.12
N PHE A 585 -11.77 -0.03 35.01
CA PHE A 585 -10.68 0.59 34.25
C PHE A 585 -10.74 0.04 32.84
N SER A 586 -11.20 0.91 31.94
CA SER A 586 -11.16 0.72 30.50
C SER A 586 -9.71 0.56 30.04
N GLY A 587 -9.30 -0.68 29.79
CA GLY A 587 -8.10 -0.93 29.01
C GLY A 587 -8.30 -0.28 27.63
N THR A 588 -7.42 0.64 27.24
CA THR A 588 -7.44 1.25 25.91
C THR A 588 -7.15 0.19 24.86
N HIS A 589 -8.20 -0.45 24.35
CA HIS A 589 -8.15 -1.32 23.19
C HIS A 589 -8.39 -0.47 21.96
N GLY A 590 -7.41 -0.44 21.05
CA GLY A 590 -7.52 0.02 19.66
C GLY A 590 -8.22 1.36 19.42
N ASN A 591 -7.48 2.46 19.41
CA ASN A 591 -8.00 3.73 18.91
C ASN A 591 -8.11 3.71 17.38
N LEU A 592 -9.31 3.51 16.84
CA LEU A 592 -9.63 3.75 15.44
C LEU A 592 -9.64 5.26 15.16
N ARG A 593 -8.56 5.82 14.58
CA ARG A 593 -8.49 7.25 14.22
C ARG A 593 -9.09 7.51 12.83
N ARG A 594 -10.02 8.48 12.70
CA ARG A 594 -10.54 9.01 11.42
C ARG A 594 -10.58 10.56 11.45
N PRO A 595 -9.93 11.28 10.52
CA PRO A 595 -9.92 12.75 10.51
C PRO A 595 -11.11 13.39 9.75
N LEU A 596 -11.46 14.64 10.10
CA LEU A 596 -12.60 15.47 9.61
C LEU A 596 -12.08 16.81 9.03
N LEU A 597 -12.64 17.30 7.91
CA LEU A 597 -12.38 18.65 7.36
C LEU A 597 -13.70 19.29 6.84
N ASP A 598 -13.96 20.58 7.13
CA ASP A 598 -15.08 21.38 6.57
C ASP A 598 -16.45 20.69 6.43
N ARG A 599 -16.87 19.94 7.47
CA ARG A 599 -18.17 19.22 7.53
C ARG A 599 -18.40 18.20 6.40
N GLY A 600 -17.37 17.72 5.69
CA GLY A 600 -17.48 16.69 4.65
C GLY A 600 -16.19 15.92 4.37
N TYR A 601 -16.20 15.04 3.36
CA TYR A 601 -15.10 14.13 3.04
C TYR A 601 -14.84 14.07 1.52
N TYR A 602 -13.60 13.82 1.09
CA TYR A 602 -13.21 13.86 -0.33
C TYR A 602 -12.43 12.62 -0.80
N ASP A 603 -12.57 12.20 -2.07
CA ASP A 603 -11.79 11.10 -2.70
C ASP A 603 -10.54 11.55 -3.49
N ARG A 604 -9.80 10.58 -4.05
CA ARG A 604 -8.59 10.76 -4.90
C ARG A 604 -8.83 11.61 -6.16
N GLN A 605 -10.07 11.90 -6.53
CA GLN A 605 -10.46 12.62 -7.74
C GLN A 605 -11.06 14.00 -7.45
N GLY A 606 -11.16 14.38 -6.16
CA GLY A 606 -11.73 15.66 -5.72
C GLY A 606 -13.25 15.63 -5.51
N ASN A 607 -13.87 14.44 -5.48
CA ASN A 607 -15.33 14.32 -5.30
C ASN A 607 -15.72 14.45 -3.82
N PHE A 608 -16.75 15.25 -3.53
CA PHE A 608 -17.26 15.51 -2.18
C PHE A 608 -18.28 14.45 -1.72
N TYR A 609 -18.21 14.07 -0.45
CA TYR A 609 -19.10 13.15 0.22
C TYR A 609 -19.62 13.74 1.55
N PRO A 610 -20.93 13.61 1.82
CA PRO A 610 -21.56 14.20 3.01
C PRO A 610 -21.34 13.38 4.29
N GLN A 611 -21.00 12.09 4.19
CA GLN A 611 -20.80 11.21 5.36
C GLN A 611 -19.60 10.26 5.15
N PRO A 612 -18.86 9.89 6.21
CA PRO A 612 -17.57 9.20 6.12
C PRO A 612 -17.66 7.79 5.51
N HIS A 613 -18.81 7.12 5.64
CA HIS A 613 -19.00 5.76 5.11
C HIS A 613 -19.39 5.73 3.63
N PHE A 614 -19.68 6.90 3.03
CA PHE A 614 -19.91 7.02 1.59
C PHE A 614 -18.62 7.27 0.80
N VAL A 615 -17.52 7.59 1.50
CA VAL A 615 -16.21 7.81 0.89
C VAL A 615 -15.58 6.45 0.57
N PRO A 616 -15.27 6.15 -0.70
CA PRO A 616 -14.38 5.04 -1.04
C PRO A 616 -12.99 5.41 -0.49
N ALA A 617 -12.56 4.76 0.59
CA ALA A 617 -11.50 5.29 1.46
C ALA A 617 -10.12 5.37 0.79
N TYR A 618 -9.80 6.55 0.25
CA TYR A 618 -8.45 7.07 0.05
C TYR A 618 -8.47 8.56 0.38
N THR A 619 -7.99 8.97 1.56
CA THR A 619 -7.16 10.18 1.70
C THR A 619 -6.51 10.30 3.09
N ARG A 620 -5.18 10.40 3.10
CA ARG A 620 -4.39 11.22 4.02
C ARG A 620 -3.84 12.33 3.13
N ASP A 621 -4.12 13.58 3.52
CA ASP A 621 -3.62 14.87 3.02
C ASP A 621 -4.48 15.67 2.01
N VAL A 622 -5.01 16.78 2.53
CA VAL A 622 -4.99 18.08 1.84
C VAL A 622 -4.37 19.09 2.84
N ARG A 623 -3.23 19.71 2.48
CA ARG A 623 -2.82 21.04 2.99
C ARG A 623 -2.88 21.98 1.78
N TYR A 624 -3.43 23.21 1.86
CA TYR A 624 -2.78 24.43 2.37
C TYR A 624 -3.80 25.52 2.76
N GLY A 625 -3.46 26.38 3.75
CA GLY A 625 -4.03 27.73 3.92
C GLY A 625 -4.29 28.19 5.37
N ARG A 626 -3.55 29.19 5.85
CA ARG A 626 -3.47 29.75 7.22
C ARG A 626 -4.80 30.17 7.89
N SER A 627 -5.06 29.69 9.10
CA SER A 627 -5.23 30.49 10.34
C SER A 627 -5.76 29.61 11.49
N GLY A 628 -5.13 29.68 12.66
CA GLY A 628 -5.25 28.67 13.70
C GLY A 628 -6.49 28.78 14.61
N ARG A 629 -6.90 27.63 15.14
CA ARG A 629 -7.13 27.29 16.57
C ARG A 629 -7.77 25.89 16.67
N PRO A 630 -7.45 25.06 17.68
CA PRO A 630 -8.13 23.77 17.90
C PRO A 630 -9.41 23.96 18.73
N VAL A 631 -10.45 23.16 18.46
CA VAL A 631 -11.62 23.01 19.34
C VAL A 631 -11.75 21.55 19.77
N ARG A 632 -12.06 21.38 21.06
CA ARG A 632 -12.09 20.14 21.86
C ARG A 632 -12.96 19.03 21.26
N ALA A 633 -12.48 17.82 21.48
CA ALA A 633 -13.26 16.59 21.42
C ALA A 633 -14.33 16.59 22.51
N ASP A 634 -15.56 16.22 22.16
CA ASP A 634 -16.49 15.62 23.10
C ASP A 634 -17.45 14.67 22.38
N ARG A 635 -17.51 13.46 22.95
CA ARG A 635 -18.58 12.45 22.92
C ARG A 635 -18.92 11.66 21.64
N CYS A 636 -19.14 10.38 21.92
CA CYS A 636 -20.02 9.39 21.29
C CYS A 636 -19.35 8.36 20.37
N LEU A 637 -19.65 7.06 20.43
CA LEU A 637 -20.38 6.14 21.34
C LEU A 637 -20.16 4.77 20.66
N TYR A 638 -19.79 3.74 21.45
CA TYR A 638 -19.73 2.28 21.16
C TYR A 638 -19.43 1.76 19.75
#